data_AF-A0A4U7DB56-F1
#
_entry.id   AF-A0A4U7DB56-F1
#
_cell.length_a   1.000
_cell.length_b   1.000
_cell.length_c   1.000
_cell.angle_alpha   90.00
_cell.angle_beta   90.00
_cell.angle_gamma   90.00
#
_symmetry.space_group_name_H-M   'P 1'
#
loop_
_entity.id
_entity.type
_entity.pdbx_description
1 polymer ?
#
loop_
_entity_poly.entity_id
_entity_poly.type
_entity_poly.pdbx_seq_one_letter_code
_entity_poly.pdbx_strand_id
1 'polypeptide(L)'
;MTRMRSSQWLSVGIALCLVIGVIVLLFGASLASAQNSDDVPTLNKTGDPNTVLVGQSEQNITNIEITPNNQINATDKISLYINLSNVELRGVDVSSASLSVDSIQHGNITNTSQIRSEDNTLLRATIRPDGTGRAILVNTARISGIDTSDAKKSTGVEYDIAVSSGSTSVPTKFTKELTTNPFKIIDGTIEIHDQATASPQLHRDTRTTAGITIDNISGNTNSTLFITRNNDNEIIGIRYLSEYVLRTNQAISVNTPYLGGDVKGFLVANSTLGSTDYDIRDHLPSNVTHSALSTSEGRIVTASVDLANRSYASSQTNKITIPNAKVSDTIEDKTPFFVSLHPVNSSGYILQNVTVANSKVLTGWNENVDLYFNTTNPNSGIFRSNRYAAAIQLSRGLDAGNRVSPKNYELLRNSDLNNQFVSDGVADAGTILIEDSVHTNESNSTVAVQIKHNQSLDKPVYAGQYLHYNSSLSDINNTELHRIDNKNRSRVVSLGTRLNNSSQIKYNTSMLTSGTYYIHSKRGNSERFRIIGKEKQNIDLQNGPNQTSNGNLIRFSVSHSVPSMEIILDKTTNNTTTTLELTTSETGPTPVTINAYASPASPSDFVTTGPGISVDSVTGDTDPLSPGSYDLTLRSEHGTEVAN
;
A
#
# COMPACT_ATOMS: atom_id res chain seq x y z
N MET A 1 -42.97 -38.32 -25.18
CA MET A 1 -43.64 -37.72 -26.36
C MET A 1 -42.60 -37.59 -27.45
N THR A 2 -42.77 -38.34 -28.55
CA THR A 2 -42.29 -38.08 -29.93
C THR A 2 -40.88 -37.53 -30.21
N ARG A 3 -40.03 -38.40 -30.82
CA ARG A 3 -39.36 -38.28 -32.16
C ARG A 3 -39.07 -36.83 -32.64
N MET A 4 -37.88 -36.44 -33.11
CA MET A 4 -37.11 -37.00 -34.24
C MET A 4 -35.73 -36.29 -34.39
N ARG A 5 -34.68 -37.09 -34.68
CA ARG A 5 -33.68 -37.00 -35.78
C ARG A 5 -32.97 -35.65 -36.04
N SER A 6 -31.65 -35.60 -36.23
CA SER A 6 -30.93 -36.15 -37.42
C SER A 6 -29.40 -35.99 -37.19
N SER A 7 -28.64 -37.07 -37.09
CA SER A 7 -27.75 -37.68 -38.12
C SER A 7 -26.60 -36.79 -38.61
N GLN A 8 -25.35 -37.10 -38.24
CA GLN A 8 -24.33 -37.93 -38.96
C GLN A 8 -23.25 -36.99 -39.52
N TRP A 9 -21.93 -37.24 -39.48
CA TRP A 9 -21.14 -38.35 -40.02
C TRP A 9 -19.83 -38.51 -39.19
N LEU A 10 -19.50 -39.70 -38.66
CA LEU A 10 -18.63 -40.78 -39.21
C LEU A 10 -17.17 -40.33 -39.49
N SER A 11 -16.13 -40.71 -38.69
CA SER A 11 -15.47 -42.05 -38.54
C SER A 11 -14.39 -42.29 -39.63
N VAL A 12 -13.26 -42.99 -39.50
CA VAL A 12 -12.87 -44.25 -38.82
C VAL A 12 -11.32 -44.28 -38.82
N GLY A 13 -10.71 -44.87 -37.78
CA GLY A 13 -9.30 -45.28 -37.78
C GLY A 13 -9.09 -46.69 -38.35
N ILE A 14 -7.89 -46.97 -38.86
CA ILE A 14 -7.46 -48.32 -39.24
C ILE A 14 -6.07 -48.58 -38.65
N ALA A 15 -5.99 -49.66 -37.88
CA ALA A 15 -4.76 -50.34 -37.47
C ALA A 15 -4.33 -51.33 -38.56
N LEU A 16 -3.02 -51.53 -38.76
CA LEU A 16 -2.51 -52.81 -39.28
C LEU A 16 -1.04 -53.02 -38.90
N CYS A 17 -0.79 -54.12 -38.17
CA CYS A 17 0.51 -54.76 -38.03
C CYS A 17 0.87 -55.51 -39.32
N LEU A 18 2.15 -55.58 -39.69
CA LEU A 18 2.74 -56.77 -40.31
C LEU A 18 4.28 -56.77 -40.23
N VAL A 19 4.80 -57.92 -39.83
CA VAL A 19 6.21 -58.30 -39.73
C VAL A 19 6.53 -59.21 -40.94
N ILE A 20 7.81 -59.21 -41.35
CA ILE A 20 8.58 -60.20 -42.14
C ILE A 20 8.63 -60.00 -43.66
N GLY A 21 9.86 -59.91 -44.18
CA GLY A 21 10.18 -60.22 -45.57
C GLY A 21 11.59 -59.81 -46.00
N VAL A 22 12.62 -60.58 -45.62
CA VAL A 22 13.92 -60.58 -46.32
C VAL A 22 13.75 -61.30 -47.65
N ILE A 23 14.16 -60.68 -48.77
CA ILE A 23 14.83 -61.32 -49.91
C ILE A 23 15.60 -60.24 -50.69
N VAL A 24 16.86 -60.56 -50.92
CA VAL A 24 17.90 -59.87 -51.70
C VAL A 24 17.57 -59.95 -53.20
N LEU A 25 17.76 -58.85 -53.94
CA LEU A 25 18.24 -58.89 -55.32
C LEU A 25 19.03 -57.61 -55.65
N LEU A 26 20.32 -57.83 -55.92
CA LEU A 26 21.29 -56.87 -56.44
C LEU A 26 20.84 -56.31 -57.81
N PHE A 27 21.11 -55.03 -58.08
CA PHE A 27 21.96 -54.58 -59.21
C PHE A 27 22.37 -53.10 -59.04
N GLY A 28 23.68 -52.91 -58.86
CA GLY A 28 24.54 -51.84 -59.39
C GLY A 28 24.03 -50.39 -59.47
N ALA A 29 24.51 -49.57 -58.53
CA ALA A 29 25.29 -48.39 -58.89
C ALA A 29 26.31 -48.12 -57.78
N SER A 30 27.58 -48.35 -58.09
CA SER A 30 28.70 -47.88 -57.28
C SER A 30 28.68 -46.35 -57.20
N LEU A 31 28.38 -45.82 -56.03
CA LEU A 31 28.97 -44.55 -55.58
C LEU A 31 29.84 -44.88 -54.38
N ALA A 32 31.13 -45.06 -54.68
CA ALA A 32 32.15 -44.93 -53.67
C ALA A 32 32.10 -43.49 -53.15
N SER A 33 31.86 -43.35 -51.85
CA SER A 33 32.54 -42.34 -51.05
C SER A 33 32.69 -42.91 -49.64
N ALA A 34 33.79 -43.65 -49.46
CA ALA A 34 34.46 -43.62 -48.17
C ALA A 34 34.89 -42.17 -47.92
N GLN A 35 34.34 -41.54 -46.89
CA GLN A 35 34.94 -40.36 -46.28
C GLN A 35 35.13 -40.70 -44.81
N ASN A 36 36.41 -40.84 -44.46
CA ASN A 36 36.89 -41.17 -43.13
C ASN A 36 36.32 -40.20 -42.09
N SER A 37 35.92 -40.72 -40.94
CA SER A 37 35.45 -39.97 -39.77
C SER A 37 36.56 -39.27 -38.98
N ASP A 38 37.79 -39.21 -39.48
CA ASP A 38 38.97 -38.85 -38.70
C ASP A 38 39.54 -37.45 -39.01
N ASP A 39 38.84 -36.64 -39.82
CA ASP A 39 39.40 -35.39 -40.39
C ASP A 39 38.92 -34.07 -39.73
N VAL A 40 38.20 -34.13 -38.61
CA VAL A 40 37.60 -32.95 -37.95
C VAL A 40 38.34 -32.62 -36.65
N PRO A 41 38.74 -31.35 -36.40
CA PRO A 41 39.30 -30.97 -35.11
C PRO A 41 38.33 -31.31 -33.96
N THR A 42 38.85 -31.77 -32.84
CA THR A 42 38.03 -32.15 -31.67
C THR A 42 38.20 -31.15 -30.54
N LEU A 43 37.12 -30.91 -29.81
CA LEU A 43 37.13 -30.08 -28.62
C LEU A 43 37.30 -30.99 -27.40
N ASN A 44 38.47 -30.93 -26.75
CA ASN A 44 38.76 -31.73 -25.56
C ASN A 44 38.19 -31.11 -24.29
N LYS A 45 38.21 -29.76 -24.23
CA LYS A 45 37.60 -28.99 -23.15
C LYS A 45 36.74 -27.89 -23.76
N THR A 46 35.49 -27.84 -23.32
CA THR A 46 34.49 -26.87 -23.78
C THR A 46 34.65 -25.50 -23.15
N GLY A 47 35.38 -25.43 -22.04
CA GLY A 47 35.73 -24.20 -21.34
C GLY A 47 34.83 -23.91 -20.14
N ASP A 48 35.32 -22.97 -19.32
CA ASP A 48 34.77 -22.57 -18.05
C ASP A 48 34.39 -21.08 -18.11
N PRO A 49 33.12 -20.75 -18.44
CA PRO A 49 32.62 -19.38 -18.37
C PRO A 49 32.56 -18.91 -16.93
N ASN A 50 33.02 -17.68 -16.67
CA ASN A 50 32.77 -17.05 -15.39
C ASN A 50 31.29 -16.66 -15.25
N THR A 51 30.86 -16.42 -14.02
CA THR A 51 29.51 -15.94 -13.73
C THR A 51 29.31 -14.53 -14.30
N VAL A 52 28.13 -14.27 -14.84
CA VAL A 52 27.73 -12.96 -15.37
C VAL A 52 26.88 -12.24 -14.32
N LEU A 53 27.26 -11.01 -13.97
CA LEU A 53 26.46 -10.13 -13.13
C LEU A 53 25.53 -9.27 -14.02
N VAL A 54 24.26 -9.16 -13.65
CA VAL A 54 23.32 -8.20 -14.26
C VAL A 54 23.90 -6.78 -14.18
N GLY A 55 23.94 -6.10 -15.32
CA GLY A 55 24.60 -4.79 -15.49
C GLY A 55 26.05 -4.87 -15.98
N GLN A 56 26.65 -6.05 -16.11
CA GLN A 56 27.95 -6.21 -16.78
C GLN A 56 27.82 -6.41 -18.29
N SER A 57 28.86 -6.02 -19.02
CA SER A 57 28.91 -6.13 -20.47
C SER A 57 29.98 -7.07 -21.02
N GLU A 58 30.69 -7.79 -20.13
CA GLU A 58 31.78 -8.67 -20.51
C GLU A 58 31.73 -9.99 -19.74
N GLN A 59 32.21 -11.06 -20.36
CA GLN A 59 32.34 -12.38 -19.77
C GLN A 59 33.58 -13.10 -20.33
N ASN A 60 34.28 -13.84 -19.47
CA ASN A 60 35.44 -14.63 -19.85
C ASN A 60 35.09 -16.12 -19.83
N ILE A 61 35.56 -16.85 -20.84
CA ILE A 61 35.53 -18.31 -20.94
C ILE A 61 36.97 -18.79 -20.95
N THR A 62 37.34 -19.63 -19.99
CA THR A 62 38.71 -20.12 -19.82
C THR A 62 38.84 -21.60 -20.17
N ASN A 63 40.06 -22.11 -20.29
CA ASN A 63 40.35 -23.56 -20.42
C ASN A 63 39.71 -24.26 -21.63
N ILE A 64 39.63 -23.59 -22.79
CA ILE A 64 39.18 -24.23 -24.03
C ILE A 64 40.37 -24.95 -24.67
N GLU A 65 40.22 -26.23 -24.98
CA GLU A 65 41.28 -27.07 -25.55
C GLU A 65 40.79 -27.72 -26.84
N ILE A 66 41.51 -27.47 -27.93
CA ILE A 66 41.18 -27.95 -29.27
C ILE A 66 42.31 -28.84 -29.75
N THR A 67 42.03 -30.11 -30.06
CA THR A 67 43.00 -30.98 -30.70
C THR A 67 42.89 -30.85 -32.22
N PRO A 68 43.93 -30.32 -32.88
CA PRO A 68 43.99 -30.34 -34.33
C PRO A 68 44.12 -31.79 -34.83
N ASN A 69 43.56 -32.08 -36.01
CA ASN A 69 43.78 -33.35 -36.69
C ASN A 69 45.29 -33.61 -36.94
N ASN A 70 45.69 -34.88 -36.99
CA ASN A 70 47.07 -35.36 -37.12
C ASN A 70 47.79 -34.93 -38.43
N GLN A 71 47.08 -34.31 -39.38
CA GLN A 71 47.63 -33.80 -40.65
C GLN A 71 47.54 -32.27 -40.82
N ILE A 72 47.53 -31.51 -39.72
CA ILE A 72 47.36 -30.05 -39.80
C ILE A 72 48.67 -29.32 -40.14
N ASN A 73 48.66 -28.65 -41.29
CA ASN A 73 49.71 -27.74 -41.72
C ASN A 73 49.52 -26.35 -41.09
N ALA A 74 50.59 -25.57 -40.96
CA ALA A 74 50.55 -24.19 -40.44
C ALA A 74 49.68 -23.21 -41.27
N THR A 75 49.16 -23.65 -42.43
CA THR A 75 48.24 -22.91 -43.29
C THR A 75 46.77 -23.18 -43.01
N ASP A 76 46.45 -24.22 -42.24
CA ASP A 76 45.08 -24.63 -42.00
C ASP A 76 44.38 -23.66 -41.04
N LYS A 77 43.06 -23.57 -41.16
CA LYS A 77 42.22 -22.70 -40.33
C LYS A 77 41.20 -23.52 -39.58
N ILE A 78 41.15 -23.34 -38.28
CA ILE A 78 40.14 -23.90 -37.39
C ILE A 78 39.22 -22.76 -36.96
N SER A 79 37.91 -22.96 -37.02
CA SER A 79 36.94 -21.99 -36.51
C SER A 79 36.33 -22.50 -35.21
N LEU A 80 36.44 -21.72 -34.14
CA LEU A 80 35.75 -21.91 -32.87
C LEU A 80 34.45 -21.08 -32.90
N TYR A 81 33.32 -21.72 -32.60
CA TYR A 81 32.00 -21.09 -32.56
C TYR A 81 31.43 -21.15 -31.15
N ILE A 82 30.86 -20.04 -30.67
CA ILE A 82 30.15 -19.93 -29.40
C ILE A 82 28.74 -19.40 -29.68
N ASN A 83 27.72 -20.15 -29.27
CA ASN A 83 26.32 -19.80 -29.48
C ASN A 83 25.74 -19.04 -28.29
N LEU A 84 25.24 -17.83 -28.50
CA LEU A 84 24.72 -16.96 -27.45
C LEU A 84 23.21 -17.11 -27.21
N SER A 85 22.51 -17.98 -27.95
CA SER A 85 21.05 -18.14 -27.83
C SER A 85 20.59 -18.44 -26.41
N ASN A 86 21.38 -19.19 -25.64
CA ASN A 86 21.06 -19.50 -24.25
C ASN A 86 21.02 -18.23 -23.38
N VAL A 87 21.90 -17.25 -23.56
CA VAL A 87 21.82 -16.00 -22.81
C VAL A 87 20.76 -15.04 -23.38
N GLU A 88 20.54 -15.04 -24.69
CA GLU A 88 19.45 -14.29 -25.35
C GLU A 88 18.08 -14.69 -24.81
N LEU A 89 17.81 -16.00 -24.66
CA LEU A 89 16.57 -16.53 -24.07
C LEU A 89 16.33 -16.07 -22.62
N ARG A 90 17.40 -15.63 -21.95
CA ARG A 90 17.37 -15.14 -20.56
C ARG A 90 17.32 -13.62 -20.51
N GLY A 91 17.17 -12.92 -21.63
CA GLY A 91 16.99 -11.47 -21.70
C GLY A 91 18.30 -10.68 -21.82
N VAL A 92 19.43 -11.34 -22.11
CA VAL A 92 20.67 -10.65 -22.44
C VAL A 92 20.60 -10.18 -23.90
N ASP A 93 20.76 -8.88 -24.15
CA ASP A 93 20.94 -8.39 -25.52
C ASP A 93 22.38 -8.64 -25.97
N VAL A 94 22.55 -9.39 -27.05
CA VAL A 94 23.85 -9.73 -27.62
C VAL A 94 24.05 -9.11 -29.00
N SER A 95 23.22 -8.13 -29.37
CA SER A 95 23.28 -7.43 -30.64
C SER A 95 24.68 -6.87 -30.91
N SER A 96 25.34 -6.33 -29.89
CA SER A 96 26.68 -5.75 -29.98
C SER A 96 27.80 -6.70 -29.52
N ALA A 97 27.48 -7.98 -29.28
CA ALA A 97 28.43 -8.93 -28.75
C ALA A 97 29.58 -9.21 -29.72
N SER A 98 30.78 -9.29 -29.18
CA SER A 98 32.02 -9.52 -29.90
C SER A 98 32.91 -10.48 -29.12
N LEU A 99 33.80 -11.16 -29.84
CA LEU A 99 34.75 -12.11 -29.27
C LEU A 99 36.18 -11.59 -29.43
N SER A 100 36.91 -11.61 -28.33
CA SER A 100 38.37 -11.45 -28.30
C SER A 100 38.99 -12.67 -27.63
N VAL A 101 40.24 -12.99 -27.97
CA VAL A 101 40.98 -14.09 -27.35
C VAL A 101 42.32 -13.53 -26.94
N ASP A 102 42.50 -13.39 -25.62
CA ASP A 102 43.62 -12.64 -25.05
C ASP A 102 44.88 -13.53 -24.88
N SER A 103 44.72 -14.84 -24.80
CA SER A 103 45.84 -15.78 -24.65
C SER A 103 45.55 -17.13 -25.32
N ILE A 104 46.43 -17.50 -26.25
CA ILE A 104 46.38 -18.76 -26.99
C ILE A 104 47.78 -19.39 -27.08
N GLN A 105 47.88 -20.71 -26.92
CA GLN A 105 49.10 -21.49 -27.14
C GLN A 105 48.91 -22.44 -28.31
N HIS A 106 50.02 -22.72 -29.02
CA HIS A 106 50.07 -23.57 -30.22
C HIS A 106 49.16 -23.13 -31.38
N GLY A 107 48.78 -21.85 -31.41
CA GLY A 107 48.00 -21.26 -32.49
C GLY A 107 47.96 -19.73 -32.40
N ASN A 108 47.42 -19.09 -33.42
CA ASN A 108 47.20 -17.64 -33.45
C ASN A 108 45.80 -17.31 -33.99
N ILE A 109 45.19 -16.26 -33.44
CA ILE A 109 43.89 -15.76 -33.89
C ILE A 109 44.11 -14.92 -35.13
N THR A 110 43.41 -15.27 -36.21
CA THR A 110 43.49 -14.57 -37.50
C THR A 110 42.29 -13.67 -37.76
N ASN A 111 41.14 -14.00 -37.18
CA ASN A 111 39.91 -13.22 -37.34
C ASN A 111 38.94 -13.55 -36.20
N THR A 112 38.15 -12.58 -35.77
CA THR A 112 36.93 -12.81 -34.98
C THR A 112 35.75 -12.14 -35.66
N SER A 113 34.56 -12.74 -35.56
CA SER A 113 33.36 -12.20 -36.22
C SER A 113 32.10 -12.63 -35.50
N GLN A 114 31.13 -11.72 -35.39
CA GLN A 114 29.75 -12.05 -35.05
C GLN A 114 29.01 -12.50 -36.30
N ILE A 115 28.20 -13.55 -36.18
CA ILE A 115 27.37 -14.10 -37.26
C ILE A 115 25.94 -14.12 -36.72
N ARG A 116 25.05 -13.34 -37.34
CA ARG A 116 23.63 -13.34 -37.02
C ARG A 116 22.90 -14.28 -37.96
N SER A 117 22.18 -15.24 -37.41
CA SER A 117 21.19 -16.08 -38.09
C SER A 117 19.80 -15.70 -37.60
N GLU A 118 18.73 -16.07 -38.32
CA GLU A 118 17.34 -15.72 -37.96
C GLU A 118 16.99 -16.12 -36.51
N ASP A 119 17.56 -17.21 -36.00
CA ASP A 119 17.26 -17.75 -34.66
C ASP A 119 18.43 -17.69 -33.66
N ASN A 120 19.65 -17.30 -34.06
CA ASN A 120 20.84 -17.42 -33.20
C ASN A 120 21.89 -16.33 -33.45
N THR A 121 22.50 -15.81 -32.37
CA THR A 121 23.74 -15.04 -32.45
C THR A 121 24.96 -15.92 -32.16
N LEU A 122 25.85 -16.05 -33.14
CA LEU A 122 27.08 -16.85 -33.04
C LEU A 122 28.31 -15.94 -33.01
N LEU A 123 29.25 -16.24 -32.12
CA LEU A 123 30.59 -15.66 -32.14
C LEU A 123 31.57 -16.67 -32.72
N ARG A 124 32.37 -16.23 -33.69
CA ARG A 124 33.40 -17.06 -34.35
C ARG A 124 34.80 -16.50 -34.11
N ALA A 125 35.74 -17.35 -33.72
CA ALA A 125 37.18 -17.08 -33.75
C ALA A 125 37.86 -18.03 -34.74
N THR A 126 38.61 -17.49 -35.71
CA THR A 126 39.39 -18.28 -36.67
C THR A 126 40.84 -18.37 -36.20
N ILE A 127 41.25 -19.58 -35.86
CA ILE A 127 42.57 -19.92 -35.33
C ILE A 127 43.41 -20.57 -36.43
N ARG A 128 44.66 -20.10 -36.57
CA ARG A 128 45.69 -20.74 -37.37
C ARG A 128 46.65 -21.52 -36.45
N PRO A 129 46.71 -22.86 -36.54
CA PRO A 129 47.62 -23.68 -35.75
C PRO A 129 49.09 -23.36 -36.07
N ASP A 130 50.01 -23.63 -35.13
CA ASP A 130 51.45 -23.42 -35.32
C ASP A 130 52.16 -24.55 -36.09
N GLY A 131 51.43 -25.62 -36.44
CA GLY A 131 51.94 -26.78 -37.16
C GLY A 131 52.68 -27.80 -36.28
N THR A 132 52.66 -27.66 -34.95
CA THR A 132 53.33 -28.61 -34.03
C THR A 132 52.54 -29.90 -33.76
N GLY A 133 51.28 -29.98 -34.24
CA GLY A 133 50.37 -31.09 -33.95
C GLY A 133 49.91 -31.17 -32.49
N ARG A 134 50.27 -30.19 -31.65
CA ARG A 134 49.87 -30.12 -30.24
C ARG A 134 48.46 -29.53 -30.13
N ALA A 135 47.79 -29.84 -29.01
CA ALA A 135 46.52 -29.21 -28.68
C ALA A 135 46.68 -27.69 -28.56
N ILE A 136 45.76 -26.97 -29.18
CA ILE A 136 45.63 -25.52 -29.10
C ILE A 136 44.93 -25.21 -27.79
N LEU A 137 45.56 -24.39 -26.96
CA LEU A 137 45.03 -23.99 -25.66
C LEU A 137 44.59 -22.55 -25.74
N VAL A 138 43.28 -22.31 -25.69
CA VAL A 138 42.71 -20.97 -25.54
C VAL A 138 42.49 -20.74 -24.06
N ASN A 139 43.42 -20.01 -23.44
CA ASN A 139 43.42 -19.79 -22.00
C ASN A 139 42.28 -18.85 -21.59
N THR A 140 41.98 -17.83 -22.41
CA THR A 140 40.87 -16.90 -22.16
C THR A 140 40.30 -16.40 -23.48
N ALA A 141 39.01 -16.65 -23.67
CA ALA A 141 38.18 -16.05 -24.69
C ALA A 141 37.20 -15.10 -23.99
N ARG A 142 37.21 -13.82 -24.36
CA ARG A 142 36.38 -12.78 -23.77
C ARG A 142 35.27 -12.38 -24.73
N ILE A 143 34.04 -12.51 -24.25
CA ILE A 143 32.84 -11.97 -24.86
C ILE A 143 32.64 -10.57 -24.32
N SER A 144 32.58 -9.55 -25.18
CA SER A 144 32.33 -8.15 -24.81
C SER A 144 31.13 -7.60 -25.58
N GLY A 145 30.45 -6.59 -25.05
CA GLY A 145 29.33 -5.94 -25.73
C GLY A 145 28.00 -6.67 -25.60
N ILE A 146 27.88 -7.57 -24.62
CA ILE A 146 26.58 -8.07 -24.16
C ILE A 146 25.95 -7.00 -23.26
N ASP A 147 24.62 -6.86 -23.28
CA ASP A 147 23.89 -6.02 -22.34
C ASP A 147 23.01 -6.92 -21.48
N THR A 148 23.29 -6.93 -20.18
CA THR A 148 22.66 -7.81 -19.20
C THR A 148 21.67 -7.06 -18.31
N SER A 149 21.38 -5.79 -18.59
CA SER A 149 20.49 -4.95 -17.78
C SER A 149 19.08 -5.54 -17.61
N ASP A 150 18.55 -6.19 -18.66
CA ASP A 150 17.24 -6.85 -18.66
C ASP A 150 17.33 -8.37 -18.42
N ALA A 151 18.52 -8.88 -18.08
CA ALA A 151 18.75 -10.31 -17.94
C ALA A 151 18.10 -10.89 -16.69
N LYS A 152 17.48 -12.05 -16.84
CA LYS A 152 16.85 -12.80 -15.76
C LYS A 152 17.90 -13.63 -15.03
N LYS A 153 17.96 -13.49 -13.70
CA LYS A 153 18.76 -14.36 -12.84
C LYS A 153 18.52 -15.84 -13.14
N SER A 154 19.60 -16.56 -13.41
CA SER A 154 19.56 -17.92 -13.95
C SER A 154 20.71 -18.76 -13.40
N THR A 155 20.49 -20.07 -13.28
CA THR A 155 21.51 -21.05 -12.88
C THR A 155 21.60 -22.16 -13.91
N GLY A 156 22.79 -22.73 -14.14
CA GLY A 156 22.97 -23.79 -15.14
C GLY A 156 22.85 -23.26 -16.56
N VAL A 157 23.36 -22.05 -16.81
CA VAL A 157 23.46 -21.50 -18.16
C VAL A 157 24.69 -22.09 -18.82
N GLU A 158 24.57 -22.50 -20.08
CA GLU A 158 25.67 -23.09 -20.84
C GLU A 158 25.71 -22.44 -22.23
N TYR A 159 26.90 -22.38 -22.83
CA TYR A 159 27.03 -22.03 -24.24
C TYR A 159 27.21 -23.28 -25.08
N ASP A 160 26.51 -23.36 -26.21
CA ASP A 160 26.84 -24.37 -27.22
C ASP A 160 28.14 -23.93 -27.89
N ILE A 161 29.10 -24.85 -27.97
CA ILE A 161 30.43 -24.59 -28.50
C ILE A 161 30.81 -25.65 -29.54
N ALA A 162 31.41 -25.22 -30.65
CA ALA A 162 31.87 -26.15 -31.69
C ALA A 162 33.16 -25.69 -32.36
N VAL A 163 33.82 -26.65 -32.99
CA VAL A 163 34.98 -26.43 -33.84
C VAL A 163 34.75 -27.01 -35.23
N SER A 164 35.24 -26.34 -36.26
CA SER A 164 35.24 -26.86 -37.64
C SER A 164 36.56 -26.57 -38.35
N SER A 165 36.91 -27.43 -39.30
CA SER A 165 38.01 -27.24 -40.24
C SER A 165 37.56 -26.45 -41.47
N GLY A 166 38.29 -25.38 -41.80
CA GLY A 166 38.36 -24.80 -43.15
C GLY A 166 37.11 -24.20 -43.81
N SER A 167 35.89 -24.37 -43.30
CA SER A 167 34.69 -23.90 -44.01
C SER A 167 34.18 -22.53 -43.50
N THR A 168 33.90 -21.64 -44.46
CA THR A 168 33.18 -20.37 -44.25
C THR A 168 31.69 -20.57 -43.93
N SER A 169 31.17 -21.79 -44.09
CA SER A 169 29.79 -22.14 -43.76
C SER A 169 29.60 -22.25 -42.26
N VAL A 170 28.65 -21.47 -41.76
CA VAL A 170 28.07 -21.60 -40.43
C VAL A 170 27.58 -23.04 -40.27
N PRO A 171 27.87 -23.75 -39.17
CA PRO A 171 27.29 -25.07 -38.93
C PRO A 171 25.76 -24.93 -38.95
N THR A 172 25.09 -25.56 -39.90
CA THR A 172 23.61 -25.48 -40.02
C THR A 172 22.90 -26.17 -38.86
N LYS A 173 23.59 -27.08 -38.16
CA LYS A 173 23.25 -27.62 -36.83
C LYS A 173 24.54 -28.04 -36.11
N PHE A 174 24.65 -27.74 -34.81
CA PHE A 174 25.68 -28.33 -33.94
C PHE A 174 25.37 -29.83 -33.82
N THR A 175 25.94 -30.67 -34.69
CA THR A 175 25.61 -32.12 -34.79
C THR A 175 26.13 -32.97 -33.64
N LYS A 176 26.92 -32.39 -32.74
CA LYS A 176 27.21 -32.86 -31.37
C LYS A 176 27.12 -31.63 -30.48
N GLU A 177 26.07 -31.52 -29.67
CA GLU A 177 25.91 -30.44 -28.69
C GLU A 177 26.98 -30.60 -27.60
N LEU A 178 28.14 -29.99 -27.82
CA LEU A 178 29.13 -29.81 -26.78
C LEU A 178 28.81 -28.48 -26.10
N THR A 179 28.61 -28.52 -24.80
CA THR A 179 28.30 -27.34 -24.00
C THR A 179 29.46 -26.98 -23.08
N THR A 180 29.67 -25.69 -22.84
CA THR A 180 30.60 -25.22 -21.81
C THR A 180 30.19 -25.74 -20.45
N ASN A 181 31.09 -25.67 -19.46
CA ASN A 181 30.67 -25.87 -18.09
C ASN A 181 29.59 -24.83 -17.69
N PRO A 182 28.62 -25.20 -16.84
CA PRO A 182 27.51 -24.34 -16.48
C PRO A 182 27.96 -23.14 -15.65
N PHE A 183 27.37 -21.98 -15.92
CA PHE A 183 27.57 -20.74 -15.17
C PHE A 183 26.24 -20.16 -14.68
N LYS A 184 26.32 -19.06 -13.91
CA LYS A 184 25.15 -18.33 -13.40
C LYS A 184 25.06 -16.95 -14.06
N ILE A 185 23.83 -16.49 -14.25
CA ILE A 185 23.52 -15.07 -14.37
C ILE A 185 23.03 -14.66 -12.99
N ILE A 186 23.82 -13.87 -12.27
CA ILE A 186 23.52 -13.47 -10.89
C ILE A 186 22.93 -12.08 -10.84
N ASP A 187 21.98 -11.92 -9.94
CA ASP A 187 21.29 -10.67 -9.65
C ASP A 187 20.83 -10.71 -8.19
N GLY A 188 20.53 -9.55 -7.64
CA GLY A 188 19.98 -9.42 -6.31
C GLY A 188 19.29 -8.10 -6.09
N THR A 189 18.51 -8.03 -5.04
CA THR A 189 17.78 -6.81 -4.66
C THR A 189 17.87 -6.61 -3.17
N ILE A 190 17.94 -5.36 -2.74
CA ILE A 190 17.75 -4.94 -1.36
C ILE A 190 16.99 -3.62 -1.34
N GLU A 191 16.25 -3.37 -0.26
CA GLU A 191 15.59 -2.10 -0.03
C GLU A 191 15.86 -1.63 1.40
N ILE A 192 16.44 -0.44 1.52
CA ILE A 192 16.61 0.26 2.80
C ILE A 192 15.62 1.41 2.82
N HIS A 193 14.63 1.31 3.70
CA HIS A 193 13.72 2.42 3.94
C HIS A 193 14.32 3.42 4.93
N ASP A 194 13.82 4.66 4.85
CA ASP A 194 13.92 5.58 5.98
C ASP A 194 13.22 4.95 7.20
N GLN A 195 13.96 4.83 8.30
CA GLN A 195 13.52 4.06 9.45
C GLN A 195 14.08 4.62 10.75
N ALA A 196 13.30 4.46 11.80
CA ALA A 196 13.76 4.65 13.15
C ALA A 196 14.33 3.35 13.72
N THR A 197 15.18 3.47 14.73
CA THR A 197 15.58 2.37 15.60
C THR A 197 15.74 2.88 17.03
N ALA A 198 15.90 1.99 18.01
CA ALA A 198 15.99 2.35 19.43
C ALA A 198 14.86 3.30 19.88
N SER A 199 13.65 3.09 19.35
CA SER A 199 12.52 4.01 19.43
C SER A 199 11.29 3.33 20.07
N PRO A 200 10.36 4.10 20.66
CA PRO A 200 9.13 3.55 21.26
C PRO A 200 8.29 2.74 20.27
N GLN A 201 7.59 1.73 20.79
CA GLN A 201 6.66 0.90 20.04
C GLN A 201 5.38 0.71 20.83
N LEU A 202 4.26 0.55 20.14
CA LEU A 202 2.94 0.56 20.75
C LEU A 202 2.64 -0.68 21.62
N HIS A 203 3.24 -1.82 21.29
CA HIS A 203 2.86 -3.12 21.87
C HIS A 203 3.79 -3.63 22.96
N ARG A 204 4.82 -2.87 23.32
CA ARG A 204 5.78 -3.22 24.37
C ARG A 204 6.23 -1.96 25.09
N ASP A 205 6.38 -2.06 26.41
CA ASP A 205 6.86 -0.96 27.26
C ASP A 205 8.37 -0.65 27.06
N THR A 206 9.04 -1.43 26.21
CA THR A 206 10.46 -1.28 25.88
C THR A 206 10.62 -0.73 24.47
N ARG A 207 11.61 0.15 24.30
CA ARG A 207 12.07 0.58 22.96
C ARG A 207 12.56 -0.61 22.14
N THR A 208 12.55 -0.45 20.82
CA THR A 208 13.15 -1.44 19.90
C THR A 208 14.63 -1.62 20.16
N THR A 209 15.15 -2.82 19.89
CA THR A 209 16.59 -3.10 19.94
C THR A 209 17.23 -2.51 18.68
N ALA A 210 18.32 -1.77 18.84
CA ALA A 210 19.02 -1.11 17.75
C ALA A 210 19.38 -2.06 16.59
N GLY A 211 18.95 -1.71 15.38
CA GLY A 211 19.23 -2.47 14.17
C GLY A 211 18.67 -1.79 12.91
N ILE A 212 19.23 -2.12 11.76
CA ILE A 212 18.77 -1.63 10.45
C ILE A 212 18.08 -2.80 9.76
N THR A 213 16.78 -2.65 9.50
CA THR A 213 16.00 -3.64 8.77
C THR A 213 16.06 -3.34 7.28
N ILE A 214 16.33 -4.40 6.53
CA ILE A 214 16.44 -4.40 5.08
C ILE A 214 15.29 -5.23 4.55
N ASP A 215 14.50 -4.66 3.65
CA ASP A 215 13.36 -5.30 3.00
C ASP A 215 13.74 -5.77 1.59
N ASN A 216 12.82 -6.53 0.98
CA ASN A 216 12.90 -7.00 -0.42
C ASN A 216 14.24 -7.64 -0.80
N ILE A 217 14.82 -8.40 0.13
CA ILE A 217 16.12 -9.02 -0.04
C ILE A 217 15.98 -10.26 -0.91
N SER A 218 16.57 -10.22 -2.10
CA SER A 218 16.52 -11.34 -3.03
C SER A 218 17.86 -11.62 -3.71
N GLY A 219 18.06 -12.85 -4.17
CA GLY A 219 19.26 -13.24 -4.92
C GLY A 219 19.34 -14.74 -5.22
N ASN A 220 20.30 -15.15 -6.07
CA ASN A 220 20.53 -16.55 -6.48
C ASN A 220 21.99 -17.02 -6.27
N THR A 221 22.74 -16.32 -5.43
CA THR A 221 24.11 -16.68 -5.05
C THR A 221 24.42 -16.23 -3.63
N ASN A 222 25.34 -16.90 -2.95
CA ASN A 222 25.81 -16.47 -1.63
C ASN A 222 26.37 -15.05 -1.75
N SER A 223 25.89 -14.17 -0.89
CA SER A 223 26.21 -12.74 -0.95
C SER A 223 26.47 -12.21 0.45
N THR A 224 27.21 -11.12 0.54
CA THR A 224 27.42 -10.37 1.76
C THR A 224 26.72 -9.04 1.62
N LEU A 225 25.84 -8.73 2.58
CA LEU A 225 25.24 -7.43 2.72
C LEU A 225 26.17 -6.56 3.57
N PHE A 226 26.61 -5.45 3.00
CA PHE A 226 27.29 -4.37 3.71
C PHE A 226 26.32 -3.22 3.89
N ILE A 227 26.29 -2.65 5.09
CA ILE A 227 25.66 -1.36 5.35
C ILE A 227 26.79 -0.41 5.70
N THR A 228 26.82 0.73 5.01
CA THR A 228 27.87 1.72 5.10
C THR A 228 27.28 3.09 5.40
N ARG A 229 28.14 4.01 5.84
CA ARG A 229 27.82 5.42 6.05
C ARG A 229 28.87 6.32 5.43
N ASN A 230 28.53 7.61 5.36
CA ASN A 230 29.38 8.67 4.82
C ASN A 230 29.77 8.44 3.34
N ASN A 231 30.50 9.38 2.78
CA ASN A 231 30.94 9.29 1.38
C ASN A 231 32.07 8.27 1.18
N ASP A 232 32.79 7.91 2.25
CA ASP A 232 33.93 6.99 2.20
C ASP A 232 33.53 5.52 2.41
N ASN A 233 32.22 5.24 2.48
CA ASN A 233 31.64 3.89 2.66
C ASN A 233 32.19 3.14 3.89
N GLU A 234 32.30 3.81 5.04
CA GLU A 234 32.67 3.15 6.30
C GLU A 234 31.59 2.13 6.67
N ILE A 235 31.98 0.88 6.90
CA ILE A 235 31.08 -0.22 7.18
C ILE A 235 30.55 -0.13 8.61
N ILE A 236 29.23 -0.14 8.75
CA ILE A 236 28.50 -0.05 10.03
C ILE A 236 27.67 -1.30 10.35
N GLY A 237 27.49 -2.18 9.36
CA GLY A 237 26.82 -3.47 9.52
C GLY A 237 27.25 -4.43 8.41
N ILE A 238 27.44 -5.69 8.78
CA ILE A 238 27.79 -6.77 7.85
C ILE A 238 26.90 -7.96 8.13
N ARG A 239 26.38 -8.58 7.07
CA ARG A 239 25.66 -9.85 7.20
C ARG A 239 25.90 -10.76 6.01
N TYR A 240 26.39 -11.96 6.30
CA TYR A 240 26.53 -13.02 5.30
C TYR A 240 25.17 -13.67 5.03
N LEU A 241 24.79 -13.73 3.76
CA LEU A 241 23.51 -14.24 3.30
C LEU A 241 23.74 -15.43 2.38
N SER A 242 23.24 -16.59 2.79
CA SER A 242 23.25 -17.76 1.92
C SER A 242 22.24 -17.60 0.81
N GLU A 243 22.48 -18.28 -0.32
CA GLU A 243 21.53 -18.36 -1.43
C GLU A 243 20.14 -18.81 -0.96
N TYR A 244 20.07 -19.68 0.05
CA TYR A 244 18.80 -20.10 0.65
C TYR A 244 18.03 -18.93 1.27
N VAL A 245 18.68 -18.11 2.10
CA VAL A 245 18.05 -16.93 2.73
C VAL A 245 17.56 -15.95 1.66
N LEU A 246 18.40 -15.69 0.65
CA LEU A 246 18.09 -14.79 -0.45
C LEU A 246 16.94 -15.27 -1.35
N ARG A 247 16.59 -16.56 -1.33
CA ARG A 247 15.43 -17.11 -2.04
C ARG A 247 14.12 -16.97 -1.27
N THR A 248 14.16 -16.69 0.03
CA THR A 248 12.95 -16.57 0.87
C THR A 248 12.26 -15.21 0.75
N ASN A 249 12.94 -14.21 0.20
CA ASN A 249 12.45 -12.83 0.11
C ASN A 249 12.03 -12.21 1.45
N GLN A 250 12.66 -12.66 2.55
CA GLN A 250 12.38 -12.18 3.90
C GLN A 250 13.22 -10.94 4.22
N ALA A 251 12.64 -10.05 5.03
CA ALA A 251 13.38 -8.96 5.63
C ALA A 251 14.43 -9.50 6.61
N ILE A 252 15.50 -8.74 6.82
CA ILE A 252 16.50 -9.06 7.84
C ILE A 252 16.90 -7.79 8.58
N SER A 253 17.23 -7.92 9.85
CA SER A 253 17.78 -6.82 10.64
C SER A 253 19.25 -7.02 10.88
N VAL A 254 20.05 -5.98 10.64
CA VAL A 254 21.50 -6.00 10.87
C VAL A 254 21.80 -5.15 12.08
N ASN A 255 22.56 -5.70 13.02
CA ASN A 255 23.00 -4.96 14.19
C ASN A 255 23.88 -3.78 13.75
N THR A 256 23.65 -2.61 14.33
CA THR A 256 24.48 -1.43 14.12
C THR A 256 24.72 -0.74 15.46
N PRO A 257 25.96 -0.34 15.77
CA PRO A 257 26.23 0.53 16.91
C PRO A 257 25.86 2.00 16.60
N TYR A 258 25.49 2.32 15.36
CA TYR A 258 25.21 3.68 14.90
C TYR A 258 23.70 3.89 14.73
N LEU A 259 23.17 4.89 15.43
CA LEU A 259 21.74 5.14 15.57
C LEU A 259 21.25 6.38 14.80
N GLY A 260 21.93 6.75 13.72
CA GLY A 260 21.58 7.96 12.98
C GLY A 260 22.37 8.14 11.69
N GLY A 261 21.77 8.90 10.77
CA GLY A 261 22.41 9.37 9.54
C GLY A 261 21.94 8.66 8.27
N ASP A 262 22.44 9.15 7.14
CA ASP A 262 22.24 8.51 5.84
C ASP A 262 23.14 7.26 5.73
N VAL A 263 22.56 6.18 5.24
CA VAL A 263 23.22 4.88 5.08
C VAL A 263 23.04 4.36 3.66
N LYS A 264 24.01 3.56 3.21
CA LYS A 264 23.95 2.84 1.93
C LYS A 264 24.17 1.36 2.16
N GLY A 265 23.28 0.55 1.61
CA GLY A 265 23.39 -0.89 1.56
C GLY A 265 24.00 -1.33 0.24
N PHE A 266 24.90 -2.31 0.30
CA PHE A 266 25.46 -2.99 -0.87
C PHE A 266 25.29 -4.49 -0.69
N LEU A 267 24.56 -5.14 -1.60
CA LEU A 267 24.50 -6.59 -1.68
C LEU A 267 25.57 -7.06 -2.66
N VAL A 268 26.62 -7.73 -2.19
CA VAL A 268 27.76 -8.13 -3.04
C VAL A 268 27.87 -9.64 -3.08
N ALA A 269 27.98 -10.23 -4.27
CA ALA A 269 28.20 -11.67 -4.39
C ALA A 269 29.56 -12.07 -3.81
N ASN A 270 29.61 -13.17 -3.05
CA ASN A 270 30.86 -13.59 -2.43
C ASN A 270 31.95 -13.96 -3.45
N SER A 271 31.56 -14.34 -4.66
CA SER A 271 32.48 -14.60 -5.77
C SER A 271 33.22 -13.36 -6.28
N THR A 272 32.76 -12.14 -5.95
CA THR A 272 33.37 -10.88 -6.40
C THR A 272 34.13 -10.13 -5.30
N LEU A 273 34.02 -10.55 -4.04
CA LEU A 273 34.63 -9.86 -2.88
C LEU A 273 36.16 -10.04 -2.78
N GLY A 274 36.74 -10.98 -3.52
CA GLY A 274 38.16 -11.33 -3.41
C GLY A 274 38.46 -12.12 -2.14
N SER A 275 39.70 -12.06 -1.66
CA SER A 275 40.18 -12.76 -0.45
C SER A 275 40.26 -11.85 0.79
N THR A 276 39.81 -10.60 0.68
CA THR A 276 39.86 -9.65 1.78
C THR A 276 38.67 -9.85 2.69
N ASP A 277 38.94 -10.11 3.97
CA ASP A 277 37.91 -10.07 5.01
C ASP A 277 37.67 -8.61 5.40
N TYR A 278 36.40 -8.22 5.47
CA TYR A 278 35.98 -6.88 5.86
C TYR A 278 35.28 -6.94 7.21
N ASP A 279 35.63 -6.01 8.09
CA ASP A 279 35.03 -5.84 9.40
C ASP A 279 34.29 -4.49 9.54
N ILE A 280 33.52 -4.35 10.61
CA ILE A 280 32.86 -3.09 10.96
C ILE A 280 33.96 -2.03 11.21
N ARG A 281 33.76 -0.82 10.67
CA ARG A 281 34.68 0.34 10.59
C ARG A 281 35.72 0.28 9.47
N ASP A 282 35.82 -0.83 8.75
CA ASP A 282 36.59 -0.82 7.50
C ASP A 282 35.86 0.02 6.45
N HIS A 283 36.57 0.39 5.38
CA HIS A 283 36.02 1.19 4.29
C HIS A 283 35.83 0.27 3.08
N LEU A 284 34.60 0.23 2.55
CA LEU A 284 34.29 -0.61 1.40
C LEU A 284 34.84 0.05 0.13
N PRO A 285 35.84 -0.55 -0.54
CA PRO A 285 36.50 0.09 -1.66
C PRO A 285 35.59 0.15 -2.88
N SER A 286 35.84 1.12 -3.76
CA SER A 286 34.96 1.42 -4.89
C SER A 286 34.80 0.22 -5.84
N ASN A 287 35.83 -0.59 -6.06
CA ASN A 287 35.73 -1.79 -6.89
C ASN A 287 34.68 -2.79 -6.35
N VAL A 288 34.52 -2.88 -5.03
CA VAL A 288 33.51 -3.73 -4.41
C VAL A 288 32.12 -3.11 -4.54
N THR A 289 31.97 -1.81 -4.27
CA THR A 289 30.66 -1.14 -4.40
C THR A 289 30.15 -1.11 -5.83
N HIS A 290 31.02 -0.92 -6.83
CA HIS A 290 30.65 -1.00 -8.26
C HIS A 290 30.30 -2.42 -8.71
N SER A 291 30.73 -3.45 -7.97
CA SER A 291 30.40 -4.86 -8.23
C SER A 291 29.17 -5.34 -7.46
N ALA A 292 28.49 -4.47 -6.71
CA ALA A 292 27.32 -4.83 -5.94
C ALA A 292 26.18 -5.25 -6.88
N LEU A 293 25.51 -6.35 -6.53
CA LEU A 293 24.28 -6.81 -7.17
C LEU A 293 23.17 -5.76 -7.05
N SER A 294 23.13 -5.08 -5.91
CA SER A 294 22.14 -4.06 -5.60
C SER A 294 22.69 -3.04 -4.63
N THR A 295 22.32 -1.78 -4.85
CA THR A 295 22.61 -0.67 -3.96
C THR A 295 21.29 -0.01 -3.57
N SER A 296 21.11 0.27 -2.28
CA SER A 296 19.93 0.98 -1.78
C SER A 296 20.35 1.96 -0.69
N GLU A 297 19.68 3.10 -0.60
CA GLU A 297 19.98 4.16 0.35
C GLU A 297 18.77 4.45 1.22
N GLY A 298 19.01 4.81 2.47
CA GLY A 298 17.96 5.24 3.39
C GLY A 298 18.54 6.06 4.54
N ARG A 299 17.65 6.59 5.38
CA ARG A 299 18.03 7.34 6.58
C ARG A 299 17.65 6.60 7.85
N ILE A 300 18.62 6.45 8.75
CA ILE A 300 18.40 5.92 10.09
C ILE A 300 18.24 7.08 11.06
N VAL A 301 17.23 6.99 11.94
CA VAL A 301 17.02 7.96 13.00
C VAL A 301 16.73 7.28 14.33
N THR A 302 16.87 8.01 15.43
CA THR A 302 16.20 7.69 16.69
C THR A 302 15.03 8.65 16.86
N ALA A 303 13.90 8.13 17.32
CA ALA A 303 12.70 8.92 17.45
C ALA A 303 12.02 8.64 18.80
N SER A 304 11.31 9.64 19.30
CA SER A 304 10.54 9.57 20.54
C SER A 304 9.27 10.37 20.37
N VAL A 305 8.15 9.82 20.81
CA VAL A 305 6.88 10.51 20.87
C VAL A 305 6.18 9.99 22.10
N ASP A 306 5.62 10.89 22.89
CA ASP A 306 4.92 10.52 24.12
C ASP A 306 3.48 11.02 24.03
N LEU A 307 2.52 10.13 24.30
CA LEU A 307 1.10 10.44 24.42
C LEU A 307 0.59 9.99 25.78
N ALA A 308 0.74 10.86 26.77
CA ALA A 308 0.17 10.63 28.09
C ALA A 308 -1.37 10.58 28.05
N ASN A 309 -1.96 9.84 29.01
CA ASN A 309 -3.39 9.94 29.29
C ASN A 309 -3.77 11.39 29.62
N ARG A 310 -4.85 11.88 29.02
CA ARG A 310 -5.34 13.24 29.23
C ARG A 310 -6.83 13.25 29.51
N SER A 311 -7.25 14.23 30.29
CA SER A 311 -8.66 14.48 30.56
C SER A 311 -9.00 15.93 30.22
N TYR A 312 -10.14 16.13 29.58
CA TYR A 312 -10.67 17.44 29.22
C TYR A 312 -12.11 17.57 29.69
N ALA A 313 -12.48 18.71 30.26
CA ALA A 313 -13.84 18.98 30.72
C ALA A 313 -14.88 19.07 29.59
N SER A 314 -14.44 19.23 28.34
CA SER A 314 -15.32 19.34 27.17
C SER A 314 -14.61 18.89 25.90
N SER A 315 -15.40 18.69 24.83
CA SER A 315 -14.91 18.31 23.50
C SER A 315 -13.79 19.24 23.01
N GLN A 316 -12.75 18.67 22.42
CA GLN A 316 -11.63 19.41 21.84
C GLN A 316 -11.79 19.52 20.32
N THR A 317 -11.94 20.75 19.81
CA THR A 317 -12.22 21.00 18.38
C THR A 317 -11.11 21.75 17.65
N ASN A 318 -10.17 22.36 18.37
CA ASN A 318 -9.07 23.13 17.76
C ASN A 318 -7.75 22.36 17.72
N LYS A 319 -7.21 22.01 18.89
CA LYS A 319 -5.94 21.29 19.01
C LYS A 319 -5.88 20.43 20.27
N ILE A 320 -4.94 19.50 20.29
CA ILE A 320 -4.42 18.89 21.51
C ILE A 320 -2.91 19.08 21.56
N THR A 321 -2.34 19.04 22.75
CA THR A 321 -0.88 19.15 22.93
C THR A 321 -0.35 17.79 23.40
N ILE A 322 0.81 17.38 22.92
CA ILE A 322 1.53 16.20 23.45
C ILE A 322 2.81 16.66 24.18
N PRO A 323 3.23 15.95 25.24
CA PRO A 323 4.37 16.39 26.06
C PRO A 323 5.67 16.56 25.27
N ASN A 324 6.01 15.62 24.41
CA ASN A 324 7.22 15.71 23.60
C ASN A 324 7.10 14.94 22.28
N ALA A 325 7.92 15.39 21.33
CA ALA A 325 8.28 14.61 20.15
C ALA A 325 9.71 14.97 19.71
N LYS A 326 10.47 13.95 19.32
CA LYS A 326 11.86 14.08 18.89
C LYS A 326 12.11 13.16 17.71
N VAL A 327 12.81 13.68 16.70
CA VAL A 327 13.61 12.88 15.77
C VAL A 327 15.05 13.37 15.87
N SER A 328 15.96 12.44 16.11
CA SER A 328 17.39 12.68 16.25
C SER A 328 18.15 11.86 15.22
N ASP A 329 19.17 12.45 14.63
CA ASP A 329 20.10 11.79 13.73
C ASP A 329 21.50 12.38 13.89
N THR A 330 22.48 11.85 13.14
CA THR A 330 23.85 12.41 13.15
C THR A 330 24.00 13.60 12.20
N ILE A 331 22.91 14.17 11.68
CA ILE A 331 22.86 15.24 10.68
C ILE A 331 22.29 16.50 11.34
N GLU A 332 22.96 16.94 12.41
CA GLU A 332 22.61 18.14 13.18
C GLU A 332 21.19 18.15 13.77
N ASP A 333 20.53 16.99 13.90
CA ASP A 333 19.15 16.83 14.35
C ASP A 333 18.14 17.63 13.49
N LYS A 334 18.44 17.83 12.20
CA LYS A 334 17.62 18.63 11.28
C LYS A 334 16.64 17.83 10.44
N THR A 335 16.53 16.51 10.63
CA THR A 335 15.58 15.71 9.86
C THR A 335 14.14 16.18 10.12
N PRO A 336 13.42 16.65 9.08
CA PRO A 336 12.07 17.16 9.23
C PRO A 336 11.07 16.02 9.43
N PHE A 337 10.19 16.19 10.40
CA PHE A 337 9.14 15.24 10.75
C PHE A 337 7.87 15.95 11.20
N PHE A 338 6.77 15.23 11.30
CA PHE A 338 5.57 15.70 11.99
C PHE A 338 4.95 14.56 12.79
N VAL A 339 4.09 14.93 13.74
CA VAL A 339 3.36 13.98 14.56
C VAL A 339 1.90 13.95 14.14
N SER A 340 1.36 12.76 14.00
CA SER A 340 -0.04 12.52 13.68
C SER A 340 -0.73 11.76 14.79
N LEU A 341 -2.00 12.09 15.04
CA LEU A 341 -2.83 11.43 16.02
C LEU A 341 -3.82 10.49 15.32
N HIS A 342 -3.83 9.23 15.74
CA HIS A 342 -4.65 8.18 15.14
C HIS A 342 -5.49 7.47 16.20
N PRO A 343 -6.73 7.05 15.88
CA PRO A 343 -7.47 6.15 16.76
C PRO A 343 -6.86 4.75 16.74
N VAL A 344 -7.00 4.03 17.85
CA VAL A 344 -6.52 2.65 18.01
C VAL A 344 -7.68 1.67 17.87
N ASN A 345 -7.46 0.51 17.24
CA ASN A 345 -8.46 -0.53 17.10
C ASN A 345 -8.59 -1.39 18.39
N SER A 346 -9.54 -2.33 18.40
CA SER A 346 -9.76 -3.20 19.57
C SER A 346 -8.60 -4.12 19.92
N SER A 347 -7.72 -4.37 18.94
CA SER A 347 -6.53 -5.20 19.10
C SER A 347 -5.31 -4.37 19.50
N GLY A 348 -5.47 -3.06 19.70
CA GLY A 348 -4.38 -2.18 20.11
C GLY A 348 -3.54 -1.61 18.97
N TYR A 349 -3.90 -1.81 17.70
CA TYR A 349 -3.13 -1.32 16.54
C TYR A 349 -3.66 0.01 16.00
N ILE A 350 -2.79 0.79 15.38
CA ILE A 350 -3.10 2.09 14.78
C ILE A 350 -3.99 1.92 13.55
N LEU A 351 -5.03 2.72 13.45
CA LEU A 351 -5.78 2.88 12.21
C LEU A 351 -5.07 3.90 11.30
N GLN A 352 -4.08 3.41 10.56
CA GLN A 352 -3.20 4.23 9.72
C GLN A 352 -3.96 5.11 8.71
N ASN A 353 -5.12 4.64 8.23
CA ASN A 353 -5.95 5.38 7.28
C ASN A 353 -6.82 6.49 7.91
N VAL A 354 -6.77 6.68 9.22
CA VAL A 354 -7.54 7.69 9.94
C VAL A 354 -6.63 8.56 10.79
N THR A 355 -6.28 9.74 10.27
CA THR A 355 -5.61 10.80 11.05
C THR A 355 -6.64 11.80 11.57
N VAL A 356 -6.63 12.06 12.87
CA VAL A 356 -7.56 12.97 13.54
C VAL A 356 -6.96 14.37 13.68
N ALA A 357 -5.69 14.45 14.05
CA ALA A 357 -4.94 15.68 14.21
C ALA A 357 -3.50 15.49 13.74
N ASN A 358 -2.81 16.58 13.42
CA ASN A 358 -1.37 16.55 13.14
C ASN A 358 -0.68 17.87 13.51
N SER A 359 0.62 17.81 13.76
CA SER A 359 1.46 19.00 13.95
C SER A 359 1.84 19.63 12.61
N LYS A 360 2.37 20.85 12.68
CA LYS A 360 3.26 21.37 11.62
C LYS A 360 4.53 20.52 11.56
N VAL A 361 5.33 20.70 10.50
CA VAL A 361 6.68 20.10 10.41
C VAL A 361 7.56 20.64 11.54
N LEU A 362 8.31 19.74 12.15
CA LEU A 362 9.21 19.92 13.28
C LEU A 362 10.61 19.41 12.91
N THR A 363 11.61 19.80 13.69
CA THR A 363 12.99 19.29 13.62
C THR A 363 13.54 19.16 15.04
N GLY A 364 14.46 18.23 15.27
CA GLY A 364 15.12 18.02 16.57
C GLY A 364 14.15 17.73 17.72
N TRP A 365 14.46 18.30 18.89
CA TRP A 365 13.70 18.13 20.13
C TRP A 365 12.59 19.18 20.26
N ASN A 366 11.35 18.74 20.46
CA ASN A 366 10.19 19.62 20.64
C ASN A 366 9.37 19.21 21.85
N GLU A 367 9.07 20.18 22.71
CA GLU A 367 8.20 20.01 23.87
C GLU A 367 6.85 20.69 23.62
N ASN A 368 5.81 20.20 24.28
CA ASN A 368 4.45 20.75 24.19
C ASN A 368 4.00 20.92 22.73
N VAL A 369 4.10 19.85 21.95
CA VAL A 369 3.80 19.86 20.52
C VAL A 369 2.29 19.90 20.32
N ASP A 370 1.81 20.94 19.64
CA ASP A 370 0.41 21.09 19.28
C ASP A 370 0.06 20.28 18.02
N LEU A 371 -0.95 19.42 18.14
CA LEU A 371 -1.59 18.70 17.05
C LEU A 371 -2.94 19.35 16.75
N TYR A 372 -3.09 19.89 15.54
CA TYR A 372 -4.27 20.63 15.12
C TYR A 372 -5.28 19.71 14.43
N PHE A 373 -6.55 19.90 14.76
CA PHE A 373 -7.66 19.28 14.04
C PHE A 373 -7.92 20.01 12.72
N ASN A 374 -8.55 19.32 11.76
CA ASN A 374 -8.95 19.96 10.52
C ASN A 374 -10.23 20.78 10.73
N THR A 375 -10.08 22.03 11.15
CA THR A 375 -11.19 22.94 11.46
C THR A 375 -12.10 23.29 10.27
N THR A 376 -11.66 23.00 9.03
CA THR A 376 -12.53 23.16 7.84
C THR A 376 -13.62 22.10 7.76
N ASN A 377 -13.45 20.97 8.47
CA ASN A 377 -14.47 19.95 8.60
C ASN A 377 -15.17 20.10 9.96
N PRO A 378 -16.47 20.43 10.01
CA PRO A 378 -17.21 20.60 11.26
C PRO A 378 -17.28 19.32 12.11
N ASN A 379 -16.92 18.17 11.53
CA ASN A 379 -16.84 16.88 12.22
C ASN A 379 -15.41 16.53 12.68
N SER A 380 -14.46 17.48 12.64
CA SER A 380 -13.09 17.29 13.12
C SER A 380 -12.97 17.69 14.60
N GLY A 381 -12.25 16.87 15.37
CA GLY A 381 -12.10 17.04 16.81
C GLY A 381 -12.26 15.73 17.58
N ILE A 382 -12.11 15.83 18.89
CA ILE A 382 -12.34 14.75 19.85
C ILE A 382 -13.56 15.15 20.69
N PHE A 383 -14.67 14.49 20.42
CA PHE A 383 -15.98 14.75 21.05
C PHE A 383 -16.35 13.71 22.10
N ARG A 384 -15.50 12.71 22.32
CA ARG A 384 -15.76 11.59 23.21
C ARG A 384 -14.47 10.95 23.66
N SER A 385 -14.53 10.29 24.81
CA SER A 385 -13.41 9.52 25.35
C SER A 385 -13.01 8.41 24.38
N ASN A 386 -11.73 8.28 24.04
CA ASN A 386 -11.23 7.19 23.20
C ASN A 386 -9.73 6.93 23.41
N ARG A 387 -9.24 5.81 22.88
CA ARG A 387 -7.81 5.50 22.79
C ARG A 387 -7.23 6.02 21.49
N TYR A 388 -6.08 6.69 21.62
CA TYR A 388 -5.35 7.27 20.51
C TYR A 388 -3.88 6.88 20.59
N ALA A 389 -3.21 6.90 19.44
CA ALA A 389 -1.77 6.80 19.32
C ALA A 389 -1.24 8.05 18.61
N ALA A 390 -0.16 8.61 19.13
CA ALA A 390 0.64 9.60 18.45
C ALA A 390 1.77 8.86 17.72
N ALA A 391 1.92 9.13 16.42
CA ALA A 391 2.93 8.47 15.59
C ALA A 391 3.77 9.50 14.83
N ILE A 392 5.04 9.16 14.58
CA ILE A 392 5.97 10.02 13.84
C ILE A 392 5.95 9.65 12.37
N GLN A 393 6.05 10.67 11.52
CA GLN A 393 6.18 10.54 10.07
C GLN A 393 7.27 11.49 9.59
N LEU A 394 8.16 11.03 8.71
CA LEU A 394 9.21 11.88 8.14
C LEU A 394 8.63 12.71 6.99
N SER A 395 9.06 13.96 6.88
CA SER A 395 8.61 14.90 5.86
C SER A 395 9.79 15.50 5.12
N ARG A 396 10.61 14.64 4.49
CA ARG A 396 11.82 15.04 3.77
C ARG A 396 11.52 16.10 2.71
N GLY A 397 12.42 17.08 2.61
CA GLY A 397 12.28 18.19 1.67
C GLY A 397 11.35 19.32 2.11
N LEU A 398 10.76 19.25 3.31
CA LEU A 398 9.97 20.33 3.89
C LEU A 398 10.67 20.99 5.07
N ASP A 399 10.53 22.30 5.17
CA ASP A 399 11.05 23.09 6.28
C ASP A 399 10.14 23.05 7.52
N ALA A 400 10.74 23.24 8.68
CA ALA A 400 10.03 23.39 9.95
C ALA A 400 8.98 24.52 9.88
N GLY A 401 7.81 24.28 10.46
CA GLY A 401 6.68 25.22 10.45
C GLY A 401 5.71 25.06 9.27
N ASN A 402 6.09 24.31 8.23
CA ASN A 402 5.20 24.02 7.11
C ASN A 402 4.01 23.15 7.55
N ARG A 403 2.85 23.34 6.90
CA ARG A 403 1.70 22.46 7.06
C ARG A 403 1.81 21.27 6.11
N VAL A 404 1.39 20.11 6.57
CA VAL A 404 1.44 18.85 5.80
C VAL A 404 0.08 18.18 5.76
N SER A 405 -0.16 17.42 4.68
CA SER A 405 -1.29 16.50 4.59
C SER A 405 -0.80 15.10 4.98
N PRO A 406 -1.21 14.55 6.14
CA PRO A 406 -0.71 13.26 6.63
C PRO A 406 -0.92 12.08 5.67
N LYS A 407 -1.92 12.17 4.78
CA LYS A 407 -2.27 11.11 3.81
C LYS A 407 -1.16 10.80 2.81
N ASN A 408 -0.20 11.71 2.62
CA ASN A 408 0.87 11.58 1.65
C ASN A 408 2.14 10.94 2.25
N TYR A 409 2.11 10.57 3.53
CA TYR A 409 3.25 10.08 4.26
C TYR A 409 2.90 8.76 4.95
N GLU A 410 3.86 7.84 4.99
CA GLU A 410 3.74 6.60 5.77
C GLU A 410 4.11 6.85 7.22
N LEU A 411 3.73 5.93 8.12
CA LEU A 411 4.26 5.94 9.48
C LEU A 411 5.75 5.63 9.43
N LEU A 412 6.55 6.32 10.25
CA LEU A 412 7.97 6.05 10.34
C LEU A 412 8.18 4.62 10.84
N ARG A 413 8.67 3.76 9.95
CA ARG A 413 9.01 2.37 10.24
C ARG A 413 9.98 2.33 11.40
N ASN A 414 9.77 1.40 12.33
CA ASN A 414 10.63 1.26 13.50
C ASN A 414 11.24 -0.14 13.50
N SER A 415 12.55 -0.18 13.31
CA SER A 415 13.34 -1.40 13.16
C SER A 415 13.80 -1.91 14.53
N ASP A 416 13.56 -3.20 14.74
CA ASP A 416 14.01 -3.98 15.89
C ASP A 416 14.95 -5.09 15.42
N LEU A 417 16.12 -5.22 16.04
CA LEU A 417 17.12 -6.23 15.69
C LEU A 417 16.57 -7.67 15.68
N ASN A 418 15.63 -7.97 16.57
CA ASN A 418 15.10 -9.32 16.77
C ASN A 418 13.76 -9.55 16.05
N ASN A 419 13.00 -8.49 15.77
CA ASN A 419 11.64 -8.56 15.26
C ASN A 419 11.43 -7.82 13.92
N GLN A 420 12.49 -7.30 13.29
CA GLN A 420 12.40 -6.52 12.05
C GLN A 420 11.55 -5.26 12.24
N PHE A 421 10.75 -4.87 11.25
CA PHE A 421 9.84 -3.75 11.40
C PHE A 421 8.68 -4.10 12.33
N VAL A 422 8.49 -3.30 13.38
CA VAL A 422 7.30 -3.38 14.23
C VAL A 422 6.10 -2.76 13.51
N SER A 423 4.90 -3.30 13.76
CA SER A 423 3.67 -3.05 12.97
C SER A 423 3.22 -1.58 12.90
N ASP A 424 3.43 -0.81 13.95
CA ASP A 424 2.87 0.54 14.12
C ASP A 424 3.94 1.64 14.07
N GLY A 425 5.17 1.27 13.67
CA GLY A 425 6.27 2.21 13.55
C GLY A 425 6.65 2.83 14.89
N VAL A 426 7.07 4.09 14.85
CA VAL A 426 7.35 4.90 16.05
C VAL A 426 6.06 5.52 16.55
N ALA A 427 5.53 4.97 17.63
CA ALA A 427 4.30 5.46 18.23
C ALA A 427 4.24 5.21 19.74
N ASP A 428 3.43 6.03 20.40
CA ASP A 428 3.01 5.86 21.78
C ASP A 428 1.50 6.11 21.89
N ALA A 429 0.85 5.48 22.87
CA ALA A 429 -0.60 5.56 23.03
C ALA A 429 -1.04 6.06 24.39
N GLY A 430 -2.15 6.79 24.35
CA GLY A 430 -2.81 7.32 25.51
C GLY A 430 -4.32 7.32 25.34
N THR A 431 -5.01 7.39 26.47
CA THR A 431 -6.44 7.61 26.52
C THR A 431 -6.71 9.10 26.65
N ILE A 432 -7.55 9.62 25.76
CA ILE A 432 -8.10 10.97 25.88
C ILE A 432 -9.50 10.81 26.43
N LEU A 433 -9.74 11.32 27.63
CA LEU A 433 -11.02 11.34 28.32
C LEU A 433 -11.70 12.70 28.09
N ILE A 434 -12.99 12.67 27.76
CA ILE A 434 -13.87 13.83 27.79
C ILE A 434 -14.77 13.67 29.00
N GLU A 435 -14.49 14.45 30.03
CA GLU A 435 -15.34 14.64 31.21
C GLU A 435 -16.52 15.53 30.82
N ASP A 436 -17.38 15.06 29.91
CA ASP A 436 -18.69 15.69 29.71
C ASP A 436 -19.34 15.75 31.08
N SER A 437 -19.54 16.98 31.59
CA SER A 437 -20.00 17.28 32.94
C SER A 437 -21.08 16.28 33.36
N VAL A 438 -20.69 15.35 34.23
CA VAL A 438 -21.55 14.43 34.99
C VAL A 438 -22.43 15.22 35.99
N HIS A 439 -22.45 16.55 35.88
CA HIS A 439 -23.22 17.52 36.64
C HIS A 439 -24.50 17.92 35.92
N THR A 440 -25.31 16.95 35.58
CA THR A 440 -26.74 17.15 35.69
C THR A 440 -27.30 15.91 36.35
N ASN A 441 -28.11 16.12 37.39
CA ASN A 441 -29.12 15.16 37.78
C ASN A 441 -30.09 15.01 36.59
N GLU A 442 -29.64 14.41 35.48
CA GLU A 442 -30.47 13.93 34.38
C GLU A 442 -31.20 12.70 34.90
N SER A 443 -32.12 12.95 35.83
CA SER A 443 -33.25 12.09 36.08
C SER A 443 -33.95 11.86 34.75
N ASN A 444 -33.71 10.68 34.14
CA ASN A 444 -34.45 10.15 33.01
C ASN A 444 -34.74 11.16 31.89
N SER A 445 -33.71 11.71 31.25
CA SER A 445 -33.89 12.26 29.90
C SER A 445 -34.46 11.15 29.01
N THR A 446 -35.66 11.38 28.48
CA THR A 446 -36.43 10.49 27.59
C THR A 446 -35.75 10.18 26.25
N VAL A 447 -34.52 10.69 26.03
CA VAL A 447 -33.80 10.64 24.75
C VAL A 447 -32.60 9.66 24.76
N ALA A 448 -32.21 9.11 25.91
CA ALA A 448 -31.09 8.15 26.01
C ALA A 448 -31.54 6.72 25.68
N VAL A 449 -30.83 6.05 24.77
CA VAL A 449 -31.10 4.64 24.43
C VAL A 449 -30.44 3.74 25.47
N GLN A 450 -31.22 2.86 26.10
CA GLN A 450 -30.71 1.88 27.06
C GLN A 450 -30.39 0.54 26.37
N ILE A 451 -29.18 0.04 26.59
CA ILE A 451 -28.75 -1.30 26.18
C ILE A 451 -28.42 -2.13 27.42
N LYS A 452 -28.92 -3.37 27.44
CA LYS A 452 -28.49 -4.39 28.40
C LYS A 452 -27.62 -5.44 27.69
N HIS A 453 -26.87 -6.20 28.49
CA HIS A 453 -26.12 -7.35 27.98
C HIS A 453 -27.06 -8.35 27.27
N ASN A 454 -26.65 -8.84 26.10
CA ASN A 454 -27.42 -9.73 25.22
C ASN A 454 -28.85 -9.26 24.87
N GLN A 455 -29.10 -7.95 24.87
CA GLN A 455 -30.37 -7.41 24.43
C GLN A 455 -30.25 -6.86 23.01
N SER A 456 -31.12 -7.31 22.12
CA SER A 456 -31.31 -6.70 20.80
C SER A 456 -31.93 -5.31 20.93
N LEU A 457 -31.55 -4.40 20.03
CA LEU A 457 -32.22 -3.11 19.94
C LEU A 457 -33.25 -3.14 18.82
N ASP A 458 -34.52 -3.01 19.19
CA ASP A 458 -35.64 -2.95 18.23
C ASP A 458 -35.67 -1.64 17.44
N LYS A 459 -34.96 -0.60 17.91
CA LYS A 459 -34.87 0.73 17.28
C LYS A 459 -33.42 1.10 17.01
N PRO A 460 -33.12 1.74 15.86
CA PRO A 460 -31.78 2.23 15.58
C PRO A 460 -31.39 3.34 16.57
N VAL A 461 -30.10 3.37 16.93
CA VAL A 461 -29.51 4.48 17.68
C VAL A 461 -29.16 5.57 16.68
N TYR A 462 -29.35 6.84 17.03
CA TYR A 462 -28.98 7.95 16.16
C TYR A 462 -27.76 8.67 16.71
N ALA A 463 -26.84 9.01 15.82
CA ALA A 463 -25.68 9.81 16.18
C ALA A 463 -26.13 11.14 16.78
N GLY A 464 -25.58 11.47 17.95
CA GLY A 464 -25.99 12.62 18.77
C GLY A 464 -26.78 12.23 20.02
N GLN A 465 -27.28 10.99 20.11
CA GLN A 465 -27.92 10.48 21.32
C GLN A 465 -26.89 9.95 22.33
N TYR A 466 -27.30 9.91 23.60
CA TYR A 466 -26.58 9.15 24.61
C TYR A 466 -27.01 7.68 24.62
N LEU A 467 -26.04 6.80 24.77
CA LEU A 467 -26.24 5.37 24.93
C LEU A 467 -25.89 4.98 26.37
N HIS A 468 -26.83 4.41 27.10
CA HIS A 468 -26.61 3.92 28.46
C HIS A 468 -26.51 2.41 28.47
N TYR A 469 -25.41 1.88 29.01
CA TYR A 469 -25.19 0.46 29.17
C TYR A 469 -25.20 0.08 30.64
N ASN A 470 -26.08 -0.86 31.01
CA ASN A 470 -26.10 -1.41 32.36
C ASN A 470 -24.93 -2.39 32.52
N SER A 471 -23.90 -1.95 33.24
CA SER A 471 -22.72 -2.76 33.56
C SER A 471 -22.76 -3.20 35.02
N SER A 472 -21.97 -4.22 35.38
CA SER A 472 -21.78 -4.54 36.79
C SER A 472 -20.59 -3.80 37.38
N LEU A 473 -20.59 -3.63 38.70
CA LEU A 473 -19.56 -2.84 39.40
C LEU A 473 -18.13 -3.31 39.13
N SER A 474 -17.92 -4.57 38.71
CA SER A 474 -16.61 -5.16 38.39
C SER A 474 -16.13 -4.98 36.93
N ASP A 475 -17.01 -4.51 36.03
CA ASP A 475 -16.75 -4.49 34.57
C ASP A 475 -16.48 -3.08 34.01
N ILE A 476 -16.47 -2.08 34.89
CA ILE A 476 -16.57 -0.64 34.56
C ILE A 476 -15.42 -0.13 33.69
N ASN A 477 -14.18 -0.57 33.94
CA ASN A 477 -13.00 -0.03 33.24
C ASN A 477 -12.75 -0.68 31.86
N ASN A 478 -13.56 -1.67 31.47
CA ASN A 478 -13.35 -2.48 30.27
C ASN A 478 -14.58 -2.47 29.35
N THR A 479 -15.44 -1.46 29.43
CA THR A 479 -16.58 -1.35 28.51
C THR A 479 -16.29 -0.36 27.40
N GLU A 480 -16.35 -0.86 26.17
CA GLU A 480 -15.94 -0.13 24.97
C GLU A 480 -17.05 -0.20 23.93
N LEU A 481 -17.31 0.91 23.25
CA LEU A 481 -18.19 0.94 22.09
C LEU A 481 -17.35 0.67 20.84
N HIS A 482 -17.71 -0.36 20.10
CA HIS A 482 -17.01 -0.80 18.90
C HIS A 482 -17.84 -0.55 17.65
N ARG A 483 -17.15 -0.20 16.56
CA ARG A 483 -17.71 -0.21 15.20
C ARG A 483 -17.14 -1.38 14.40
N ILE A 484 -17.99 -2.04 13.64
CA ILE A 484 -17.61 -3.09 12.70
C ILE A 484 -17.46 -2.49 11.30
N ASP A 485 -16.34 -2.76 10.63
CA ASP A 485 -16.10 -2.38 9.24
C ASP A 485 -16.64 -3.42 8.24
N ASN A 486 -16.58 -3.11 6.95
CA ASN A 486 -17.06 -3.99 5.88
C ASN A 486 -16.32 -5.33 5.79
N LYS A 487 -15.14 -5.43 6.41
CA LYS A 487 -14.32 -6.67 6.49
C LYS A 487 -14.54 -7.39 7.84
N ASN A 488 -15.59 -7.03 8.59
CA ASN A 488 -15.92 -7.56 9.91
C ASN A 488 -14.82 -7.31 10.97
N ARG A 489 -13.93 -6.34 10.75
CA ARG A 489 -12.94 -5.91 11.75
C ARG A 489 -13.57 -4.89 12.69
N SER A 490 -13.20 -4.98 13.96
CA SER A 490 -13.72 -4.12 15.01
C SER A 490 -12.73 -3.00 15.36
N ARG A 491 -13.25 -1.80 15.65
CA ARG A 491 -12.46 -0.70 16.21
C ARG A 491 -13.18 -0.04 17.37
N VAL A 492 -12.43 0.37 18.38
CA VAL A 492 -12.95 1.17 19.48
C VAL A 492 -13.26 2.57 18.96
N VAL A 493 -14.50 3.00 19.13
CA VAL A 493 -14.93 4.35 18.73
C VAL A 493 -15.22 5.24 19.91
N SER A 494 -15.50 4.68 21.09
CA SER A 494 -15.79 5.43 22.31
C SER A 494 -15.53 4.56 23.54
N LEU A 495 -14.92 5.15 24.57
CA LEU A 495 -14.82 4.58 25.90
C LEU A 495 -16.01 5.06 26.73
N GLY A 496 -16.58 4.17 27.53
CA GLY A 496 -17.73 4.49 28.34
C GLY A 496 -17.36 5.36 29.55
N THR A 497 -18.19 6.37 29.85
CA THR A 497 -18.06 7.19 31.07
C THR A 497 -19.04 6.71 32.12
N ARG A 498 -18.57 6.45 33.33
CA ARG A 498 -19.44 6.04 34.44
C ARG A 498 -20.30 7.22 34.90
N LEU A 499 -21.60 6.96 35.10
CA LEU A 499 -22.49 7.90 35.78
C LEU A 499 -22.33 7.79 37.30
N ASN A 500 -22.20 8.93 37.98
CA ASN A 500 -22.02 8.97 39.43
C ASN A 500 -23.14 8.21 40.15
N ASN A 501 -22.77 7.39 41.14
CA ASN A 501 -23.70 6.57 41.94
C ASN A 501 -24.58 5.61 41.13
N SER A 502 -24.19 5.27 39.89
CA SER A 502 -24.93 4.35 39.03
C SER A 502 -24.06 3.18 38.56
N SER A 503 -24.73 2.08 38.20
CA SER A 503 -24.16 0.96 37.45
C SER A 503 -24.23 1.18 35.93
N GLN A 504 -24.63 2.38 35.50
CA GLN A 504 -24.75 2.77 34.11
C GLN A 504 -23.48 3.41 33.58
N ILE A 505 -23.17 3.05 32.34
CA ILE A 505 -22.07 3.58 31.56
C ILE A 505 -22.66 4.33 30.37
N LYS A 506 -22.33 5.61 30.26
CA LYS A 506 -22.78 6.52 29.22
C LYS A 506 -21.77 6.58 28.08
N TYR A 507 -22.26 6.43 26.84
CA TYR A 507 -21.48 6.70 25.63
C TYR A 507 -22.11 7.86 24.87
N ASN A 508 -21.29 8.84 24.51
CA ASN A 508 -21.66 9.90 23.59
C ASN A 508 -21.53 9.39 22.15
N THR A 509 -22.66 9.31 21.41
CA THR A 509 -22.69 8.83 20.02
C THR A 509 -22.53 9.95 18.99
N SER A 510 -22.30 11.18 19.44
CA SER A 510 -22.09 12.34 18.55
C SER A 510 -20.97 12.06 17.55
N MET A 511 -21.19 12.50 16.31
CA MET A 511 -20.26 12.32 15.17
C MET A 511 -19.93 10.85 14.82
N LEU A 512 -20.69 9.86 15.31
CA LEU A 512 -20.59 8.50 14.82
C LEU A 512 -21.31 8.38 13.47
N THR A 513 -20.61 7.84 12.47
CA THR A 513 -21.18 7.63 11.13
C THR A 513 -22.10 6.41 11.12
N SER A 514 -22.98 6.32 10.12
CA SER A 514 -23.85 5.16 9.95
C SER A 514 -23.08 3.83 9.88
N GLY A 515 -23.59 2.79 10.55
CA GLY A 515 -22.98 1.45 10.51
C GLY A 515 -23.43 0.52 11.63
N THR A 516 -22.76 -0.62 11.74
CA THR A 516 -23.00 -1.65 12.76
C THR A 516 -22.02 -1.51 13.91
N TYR A 517 -22.54 -1.56 15.14
CA TYR A 517 -21.83 -1.34 16.38
C TYR A 517 -22.16 -2.42 17.41
N TYR A 518 -21.33 -2.57 18.42
CA TYR A 518 -21.61 -3.39 19.60
C TYR A 518 -20.83 -2.83 20.81
N ILE A 519 -21.27 -3.17 22.01
CA ILE A 519 -20.55 -2.84 23.25
C ILE A 519 -19.77 -4.08 23.68
N HIS A 520 -18.45 -3.94 23.82
CA HIS A 520 -17.60 -4.96 24.43
C HIS A 520 -17.57 -4.74 25.94
N SER A 521 -17.59 -5.82 26.72
CA SER A 521 -17.43 -5.80 28.17
C SER A 521 -16.80 -7.13 28.63
N LYS A 522 -16.35 -7.21 29.89
CA LYS A 522 -15.86 -8.47 30.48
C LYS A 522 -16.92 -9.59 30.48
N ARG A 523 -18.21 -9.25 30.51
CA ARG A 523 -19.32 -10.22 30.42
C ARG A 523 -19.52 -10.77 29.02
N GLY A 524 -18.82 -10.22 28.03
CA GLY A 524 -19.01 -10.50 26.61
C GLY A 524 -19.58 -9.30 25.87
N ASN A 525 -19.76 -9.50 24.57
CA ASN A 525 -20.27 -8.48 23.66
C ASN A 525 -21.80 -8.33 23.82
N SER A 526 -22.32 -7.11 23.68
CA SER A 526 -23.74 -6.93 23.40
C SER A 526 -24.09 -7.53 22.03
N GLU A 527 -25.39 -7.67 21.76
CA GLU A 527 -25.83 -7.86 20.39
C GLU A 527 -25.41 -6.67 19.51
N ARG A 528 -25.27 -6.94 18.21
CA ARG A 528 -24.92 -5.93 17.21
C ARG A 528 -26.14 -5.05 16.96
N PHE A 529 -25.94 -3.74 16.94
CA PHE A 529 -26.99 -2.76 16.65
C PHE A 529 -26.52 -1.75 15.61
N ARG A 530 -27.45 -1.02 15.01
CA ARG A 530 -27.15 0.02 14.03
C ARG A 530 -27.15 1.40 14.68
N ILE A 531 -26.12 2.19 14.35
CA ILE A 531 -26.15 3.64 14.52
C ILE A 531 -26.44 4.27 13.15
N ILE A 532 -27.36 5.23 13.11
CA ILE A 532 -27.64 6.07 11.94
C ILE A 532 -26.93 7.42 12.15
N GLY A 533 -25.92 7.67 11.33
CA GLY A 533 -25.13 8.90 11.34
C GLY A 533 -25.93 10.10 10.86
N LYS A 534 -25.49 11.31 11.24
CA LYS A 534 -26.16 12.58 10.90
C LYS A 534 -26.40 12.73 9.39
N GLU A 535 -25.52 12.19 8.56
CA GLU A 535 -25.62 12.22 7.10
C GLU A 535 -26.78 11.42 6.51
N LYS A 536 -27.39 10.51 7.28
CA LYS A 536 -28.55 9.71 6.87
C LYS A 536 -29.80 10.03 7.69
N GLN A 537 -29.71 11.01 8.58
CA GLN A 537 -30.84 11.51 9.34
C GLN A 537 -31.58 12.52 8.48
N ASN A 538 -32.61 12.05 7.78
CA ASN A 538 -33.45 12.89 6.94
C ASN A 538 -34.86 12.98 7.54
N ILE A 539 -35.44 14.17 7.40
CA ILE A 539 -36.86 14.43 7.60
C ILE A 539 -37.36 14.84 6.22
N ASP A 540 -38.21 14.01 5.61
CA ASP A 540 -38.81 14.30 4.31
C ASP A 540 -40.30 14.58 4.51
N LEU A 541 -40.66 15.83 4.28
CA LEU A 541 -42.04 16.30 4.27
C LEU A 541 -42.54 16.15 2.83
N GLN A 542 -43.07 14.98 2.50
CA GLN A 542 -43.63 14.77 1.17
C GLN A 542 -44.98 15.49 1.08
N ASN A 543 -45.04 16.50 0.22
CA ASN A 543 -46.30 16.94 -0.35
C ASN A 543 -46.88 15.75 -1.09
N GLY A 544 -47.91 15.12 -0.50
CA GLY A 544 -48.70 14.14 -1.20
C GLY A 544 -49.15 14.71 -2.55
N PRO A 545 -49.34 13.87 -3.58
CA PRO A 545 -49.73 14.34 -4.90
C PRO A 545 -50.96 15.24 -4.76
N ASN A 546 -50.96 16.39 -5.44
CA ASN A 546 -52.10 17.30 -5.58
C ASN A 546 -53.40 16.48 -5.70
N GLN A 547 -54.06 16.24 -4.57
CA GLN A 547 -55.38 15.65 -4.54
C GLN A 547 -56.30 16.79 -4.13
N THR A 548 -57.10 17.17 -5.12
CA THR A 548 -58.26 18.03 -5.06
C THR A 548 -58.86 18.07 -3.67
N SER A 549 -58.90 19.28 -3.10
CA SER A 549 -59.67 19.62 -1.92
C SER A 549 -61.08 19.06 -2.05
N ASN A 550 -61.42 18.04 -1.26
CA ASN A 550 -62.79 17.73 -0.92
C ASN A 550 -62.87 17.65 0.60
N GLY A 551 -63.41 18.72 1.20
CA GLY A 551 -63.97 18.74 2.55
C GLY A 551 -63.02 18.40 3.70
N ASN A 552 -62.65 19.42 4.46
CA ASN A 552 -62.29 19.36 5.89
C ASN A 552 -61.09 18.50 6.34
N LEU A 553 -60.29 17.90 5.45
CA LEU A 553 -59.09 17.17 5.87
C LEU A 553 -57.85 17.59 5.07
N ILE A 554 -56.85 18.11 5.79
CA ILE A 554 -55.47 18.24 5.29
C ILE A 554 -54.71 17.00 5.76
N ARG A 555 -54.19 16.20 4.82
CA ARG A 555 -53.35 15.04 5.12
C ARG A 555 -51.90 15.33 4.73
N PHE A 556 -51.02 15.42 5.70
CA PHE A 556 -49.58 15.34 5.48
C PHE A 556 -49.09 13.93 5.85
N SER A 557 -48.22 13.36 5.02
CA SER A 557 -47.48 12.15 5.38
C SER A 557 -46.06 12.57 5.69
N VAL A 558 -45.63 12.39 6.94
CA VAL A 558 -44.27 12.71 7.33
C VAL A 558 -43.47 11.41 7.43
N SER A 559 -42.42 11.33 6.62
CA SER A 559 -41.46 10.25 6.68
C SER A 559 -40.19 10.77 7.32
N HIS A 560 -39.76 10.15 8.42
CA HIS A 560 -38.57 10.60 9.14
C HIS A 560 -37.72 9.44 9.63
N SER A 561 -36.45 9.74 9.83
CA SER A 561 -35.44 8.82 10.32
C SER A 561 -34.64 9.46 11.46
N VAL A 562 -35.33 10.02 12.45
CA VAL A 562 -34.73 10.67 13.63
C VAL A 562 -35.47 10.21 14.90
N PRO A 563 -34.80 10.11 16.07
CA PRO A 563 -35.33 9.42 17.26
C PRO A 563 -36.41 10.20 18.00
N SER A 564 -36.45 11.52 17.79
CA SER A 564 -37.33 12.45 18.47
C SER A 564 -37.76 13.47 17.43
N MET A 565 -38.75 13.10 16.63
CA MET A 565 -39.44 14.06 15.78
C MET A 565 -40.71 14.45 16.52
N GLU A 566 -40.77 15.69 16.96
CA GLU A 566 -41.99 16.30 17.46
C GLU A 566 -42.64 17.05 16.30
N ILE A 567 -43.84 16.62 15.93
CA ILE A 567 -44.71 17.31 14.97
C ILE A 567 -45.98 17.62 15.71
N ILE A 568 -46.19 18.90 15.99
CA ILE A 568 -47.40 19.35 16.65
C ILE A 568 -48.31 19.91 15.56
N LEU A 569 -49.37 19.16 15.30
CA LEU A 569 -50.54 19.57 14.56
C LEU A 569 -51.71 19.22 15.47
N ASP A 570 -52.35 20.21 16.08
CA ASP A 570 -53.47 19.93 16.98
C ASP A 570 -54.74 20.76 16.67
N LYS A 571 -55.86 20.15 17.03
CA LYS A 571 -57.12 20.07 16.29
C LYS A 571 -57.90 21.34 15.93
N THR A 572 -58.43 21.22 14.73
CA THR A 572 -59.57 21.88 14.10
C THR A 572 -60.93 21.40 14.61
N THR A 573 -61.89 22.32 14.80
CA THR A 573 -63.31 22.11 14.47
C THR A 573 -64.00 23.42 14.06
N ASN A 574 -64.43 23.47 12.79
CA ASN A 574 -65.52 24.25 12.18
C ASN A 574 -65.77 25.71 12.62
N ASN A 575 -64.82 26.60 12.32
CA ASN A 575 -65.01 27.88 11.60
C ASN A 575 -63.66 28.61 11.64
N THR A 576 -63.15 28.91 10.45
CA THR A 576 -61.72 28.98 10.10
C THR A 576 -60.93 30.11 10.78
N THR A 577 -60.16 29.76 11.80
CA THR A 577 -58.90 30.41 12.20
C THR A 577 -57.82 29.33 12.32
N THR A 578 -56.58 29.63 11.96
CA THR A 578 -55.42 28.73 12.12
C THR A 578 -54.30 29.53 12.76
N THR A 579 -53.87 29.11 13.93
CA THR A 579 -52.77 29.75 14.67
C THR A 579 -51.46 29.07 14.29
N LEU A 580 -50.46 29.86 13.90
CA LEU A 580 -49.09 29.42 13.67
C LEU A 580 -48.23 29.99 14.79
N GLU A 581 -47.77 29.16 15.72
CA GLU A 581 -46.89 29.61 16.81
C GLU A 581 -45.43 29.38 16.40
N LEU A 582 -44.64 30.46 16.41
CA LEU A 582 -43.22 30.48 16.03
C LEU A 582 -42.41 30.87 17.26
N THR A 583 -41.54 29.98 17.73
CA THR A 583 -40.60 30.29 18.82
C THR A 583 -39.19 30.45 18.27
N THR A 584 -38.56 31.60 18.48
CA THR A 584 -37.16 31.86 18.10
C THR A 584 -36.28 31.79 19.35
N SER A 585 -35.11 31.17 19.23
CA SER A 585 -34.18 31.00 20.36
C SER A 585 -33.16 32.13 20.52
N GLU A 586 -33.16 33.14 19.65
CA GLU A 586 -32.26 34.31 19.70
C GLU A 586 -32.99 35.62 19.36
N THR A 587 -32.57 36.73 19.98
CA THR A 587 -33.12 38.08 19.75
C THR A 587 -32.52 38.69 18.48
N GLY A 588 -33.32 38.76 17.41
CA GLY A 588 -33.03 39.48 16.17
C GLY A 588 -34.28 39.58 15.28
N PRO A 589 -34.34 40.53 14.32
CA PRO A 589 -35.48 40.68 13.43
C PRO A 589 -35.69 39.38 12.64
N THR A 590 -36.82 38.71 12.88
CA THR A 590 -37.20 37.47 12.21
C THR A 590 -38.31 37.79 11.22
N PRO A 591 -38.01 37.93 9.91
CA PRO A 591 -39.05 38.18 8.93
C PRO A 591 -39.95 36.95 8.78
N VAL A 592 -41.26 37.16 8.90
CA VAL A 592 -42.29 36.14 8.66
C VAL A 592 -43.01 36.49 7.36
N THR A 593 -42.91 35.62 6.35
CA THR A 593 -43.57 35.82 5.04
C THR A 593 -44.73 34.84 4.89
N ILE A 594 -45.95 35.35 4.69
CA ILE A 594 -47.17 34.55 4.52
C ILE A 594 -47.72 34.80 3.11
N ASN A 595 -47.92 33.73 2.33
CA ASN A 595 -48.58 33.79 1.02
C ASN A 595 -50.01 33.25 1.12
N ALA A 596 -51.00 34.06 0.77
CA ALA A 596 -52.40 33.64 0.66
C ALA A 596 -52.83 33.61 -0.81
N TYR A 597 -53.62 32.60 -1.20
CA TYR A 597 -54.20 32.49 -2.54
C TYR A 597 -55.73 32.43 -2.46
N ALA A 598 -56.42 33.28 -3.20
CA ALA A 598 -57.86 33.23 -3.37
C ALA A 598 -58.24 32.26 -4.51
N SER A 599 -59.33 31.50 -4.33
CA SER A 599 -59.88 30.61 -5.35
C SER A 599 -60.49 31.42 -6.52
N PRO A 600 -60.32 31.04 -7.80
CA PRO A 600 -60.82 31.81 -8.96
C PRO A 600 -62.35 31.79 -9.14
N ALA A 601 -63.10 31.08 -8.30
CA ALA A 601 -64.47 30.66 -8.60
C ALA A 601 -65.59 31.47 -7.93
N SER A 602 -65.33 32.65 -7.35
CA SER A 602 -66.41 33.50 -6.84
C SER A 602 -66.11 34.99 -7.04
N PRO A 603 -66.92 35.73 -7.82
CA PRO A 603 -66.79 37.16 -8.00
C PRO A 603 -67.45 37.87 -6.81
N SER A 604 -66.66 38.30 -5.83
CA SER A 604 -67.09 39.34 -4.90
C SER A 604 -65.92 40.28 -4.69
N ASP A 605 -66.14 41.54 -5.08
CA ASP A 605 -65.17 42.60 -5.19
C ASP A 605 -64.54 42.95 -3.83
N PHE A 606 -63.30 42.50 -3.61
CA PHE A 606 -62.30 43.28 -2.87
C PHE A 606 -60.93 43.12 -3.56
N VAL A 607 -60.48 44.26 -4.12
CA VAL A 607 -59.16 44.60 -4.68
C VAL A 607 -58.54 43.59 -5.65
N THR A 608 -58.88 43.75 -6.93
CA THR A 608 -58.02 43.36 -8.06
C THR A 608 -56.85 44.34 -8.18
N THR A 609 -55.62 43.85 -8.04
CA THR A 609 -54.48 44.41 -8.80
C THR A 609 -54.22 43.46 -9.96
N GLY A 610 -54.19 43.99 -11.18
CA GLY A 610 -54.18 43.21 -12.42
C GLY A 610 -53.01 42.22 -12.58
N PRO A 611 -53.06 41.37 -13.62
CA PRO A 611 -52.12 40.26 -13.79
C PRO A 611 -50.70 40.78 -14.02
N GLY A 612 -49.78 40.47 -13.10
CA GLY A 612 -48.35 40.74 -13.26
C GLY A 612 -47.61 41.38 -12.08
N ILE A 613 -48.18 41.52 -10.88
CA ILE A 613 -47.47 42.07 -9.71
C ILE A 613 -47.63 41.16 -8.47
N SER A 614 -46.48 40.85 -7.86
CA SER A 614 -46.29 40.21 -6.55
C SER A 614 -46.79 41.13 -5.44
N VAL A 615 -47.52 40.59 -4.45
CA VAL A 615 -47.69 41.29 -3.17
C VAL A 615 -46.36 41.18 -2.43
N ASP A 616 -45.47 42.14 -2.65
CA ASP A 616 -44.21 42.27 -1.92
C ASP A 616 -44.50 42.82 -0.52
N SER A 617 -44.76 41.91 0.42
CA SER A 617 -44.74 42.10 1.88
C SER A 617 -45.78 43.07 2.48
N VAL A 618 -46.39 42.65 3.58
CA VAL A 618 -46.93 43.59 4.57
C VAL A 618 -45.80 43.81 5.57
N THR A 619 -45.05 44.90 5.41
CA THR A 619 -44.08 45.36 6.40
C THR A 619 -44.78 46.34 7.33
N GLY A 620 -45.02 45.91 8.57
CA GLY A 620 -45.36 46.82 9.67
C GLY A 620 -44.08 47.21 10.40
N ASP A 621 -43.84 48.51 10.55
CA ASP A 621 -42.83 49.01 11.50
C ASP A 621 -43.36 48.75 12.92
N THR A 622 -42.76 47.78 13.60
CA THR A 622 -42.97 47.57 15.02
C THR A 622 -41.61 47.47 15.69
N ASP A 623 -41.38 48.29 16.70
CA ASP A 623 -40.27 48.20 17.65
C ASP A 623 -39.98 46.75 18.08
N PRO A 624 -38.74 46.42 18.49
CA PRO A 624 -38.35 45.06 18.86
C PRO A 624 -39.31 44.45 19.90
N LEU A 625 -39.98 43.37 19.49
CA LEU A 625 -40.88 42.58 20.32
C LEU A 625 -40.09 41.89 21.43
N SER A 626 -40.59 41.96 22.67
CA SER A 626 -40.00 41.28 23.84
C SER A 626 -40.18 39.75 23.76
N PRO A 627 -39.44 38.93 24.51
CA PRO A 627 -39.67 37.48 24.53
C PRO A 627 -41.08 37.14 25.06
N GLY A 628 -41.87 36.40 24.29
CA GLY A 628 -43.23 35.98 24.63
C GLY A 628 -43.96 35.35 23.43
N SER A 629 -45.12 34.73 23.65
CA SER A 629 -46.01 34.31 22.55
C SER A 629 -46.79 35.52 22.04
N TYR A 630 -46.90 35.63 20.71
CA TYR A 630 -47.62 36.71 20.03
C TYR A 630 -48.72 36.14 19.16
N ASP A 631 -49.92 36.71 19.29
CA ASP A 631 -51.07 36.36 18.45
C ASP A 631 -51.11 37.26 17.21
N LEU A 632 -50.91 36.67 16.03
CA LEU A 632 -51.12 37.38 14.77
C LEU A 632 -52.54 37.12 14.25
N THR A 633 -53.39 38.15 14.28
CA THR A 633 -54.79 38.03 13.84
C THR A 633 -54.97 38.59 12.43
N LEU A 634 -55.37 37.73 11.49
CA LEU A 634 -55.81 38.15 10.15
C LEU A 634 -57.34 38.03 10.06
N ARG A 635 -58.02 39.13 9.77
CA ARG A 635 -59.48 39.20 9.60
C ARG A 635 -59.83 39.27 8.11
N SER A 636 -60.71 38.38 7.67
CA SER A 636 -61.44 38.50 6.40
C SER A 636 -62.90 38.78 6.76
N GLU A 637 -63.43 39.92 6.34
CA GLU A 637 -64.80 40.33 6.65
C GLU A 637 -65.73 40.07 5.46
N HIS A 638 -66.86 39.41 5.71
CA HIS A 638 -67.89 39.20 4.70
C HIS A 638 -68.79 40.44 4.67
N GLY A 639 -68.64 41.31 3.67
CA GLY A 639 -69.54 42.44 3.45
C GLY A 639 -70.94 41.93 3.08
N THR A 640 -71.97 42.38 3.79
CA THR A 640 -73.38 42.18 3.41
C THR A 640 -73.80 43.33 2.49
N GLU A 641 -74.26 42.99 1.28
CA GLU A 641 -74.72 43.95 0.28
C GLU A 641 -76.05 44.59 0.75
N VAL A 642 -76.10 45.93 0.81
CA VAL A 642 -77.33 46.69 1.01
C VAL A 642 -77.91 46.98 -0.37
N ALA A 643 -79.09 46.42 -0.68
CA ALA A 643 -79.81 46.69 -1.91
C ALA A 643 -80.31 48.15 -1.96
N ASN A 644 -80.14 48.80 -3.11
CA ASN A 644 -80.97 49.93 -3.57
C ASN A 644 -81.68 49.52 -4.86
#